data_AF-A0A1G7XN51-F1
#
_entry.id   AF-A0A1G7XN51-F1
#
_cell.length_a   1.000
_cell.length_b   1.000
_cell.length_c   1.000
_cell.angle_alpha   90.00
_cell.angle_beta   90.00
_cell.angle_gamma   90.00
#
_symmetry.space_group_name_H-M   'P 1'
#
loop_
_entity.id
_entity.type
_entity.pdbx_description
1 polymer ?
#
loop_
_entity_poly.entity_id
_entity_poly.type
_entity_poly.pdbx_seq_one_letter_code
_entity_poly.pdbx_strand_id
1 'polypeptide(L)'
;MRPSRNAFIGYTYQEQITFLFLALMDAERKIDRLEIEADVKNNFDDVKISIEDNLIYSQIKDFDEVELTDLKFSEKQVSIKGKKHSLANNCLNVLFFKKIDINSNCNFLGIPALKTNNVLIISLSRIEANEAIEDLYKNNEIRKITINKFFSDCLDNRILAIKREDLPIINIFETKLLEETIDVGKRHLEFSNILHIEGKPGIGKSHYVNKLSTIHNNSFVYRLWISNQDKDYKKRLVYSNFISDITKKLFGDYVNRNETEVIDKLRENGHVFIIDGLDHVENYNSEDLEKFVDFINQLIPNCKTIVLSRPLKLKTIWKKQILNNWNENETKKVLDELYHINKYSICSSIYSITDGYPILVKFFGEHYKAFKEIPNLEKLKDVEDYYNQILESVNTKTALTLFLSSQSFFMESELKLFLKDELFDNLQEFITAYPYLFEKRLNRISLFHDSLNKYLREQGINYLKRKDTVGEIVSSSILKREKRFMSRFAHFELKTEMKLKIIKQFSSIEVFKDIMKDCIDFEAIRAFYNQLREALMEISCDDLEITHYYDLSLIINIVNRDHISTLNQFLYTYTKCLFFNGYTAEDVTSSEYLFGMLTYVIGQDSIPLHDITSDSFYSTTRFLEELENDVLNEEQFFIRYNDLLNLIKPIDTYLKDDFHWREYLTEILTNLYIHKTEYESLLELQNCVDIFIDIDEGRGIAELKKILDRQSSERRFPHWVLNDVRKNLLALGKLPDNNPYLNLSLKDYINQYSSIGSFDMWTNILSYIRLSVEQERRIDIGSIGFFWSMYYRRKDYSVINIYVALKVFEKKELIDEETGIKTIVLAQEMSEKGIRNLLADYISIHPPSIIKKVIKLYDLDELNISWFDLPPNHISAFPEKVFNYAVNTLWRQNRFNNEIDFNGISNVFYSSKWTDLLKNLNFFRFKIRISDNAKELETLEKSGITVLKQKGEHEKTNPSGYRYKQGILDSRDKKFIIEKGLSSTEVSGYLNGNYAALEDLKIYQIYPKEDIAQNLKEIIYNAVLGKINSINSYGSLYYLVGNLPKLINDYGSEEDIHELHKSFEGFLELSLLKK
;
A
#
# COMPACT_ATOMS: atom_id res chain seq x y z
N MET A 1 33.88 -9.69 -28.53
CA MET A 1 32.65 -9.91 -27.74
C MET A 1 32.22 -8.57 -27.18
N ARG A 2 31.02 -8.09 -27.52
CA ARG A 2 30.40 -6.98 -26.78
C ARG A 2 30.16 -7.45 -25.33
N PRO A 3 30.35 -6.60 -24.31
CA PRO A 3 29.87 -6.93 -22.97
C PRO A 3 28.37 -7.27 -23.05
N SER A 4 27.92 -8.21 -22.24
CA SER A 4 26.50 -8.53 -22.12
C SER A 4 25.72 -7.30 -21.68
N ARG A 5 24.50 -7.14 -22.22
CA ARG A 5 23.48 -6.10 -21.94
C ARG A 5 22.93 -6.14 -20.49
N ASN A 6 23.83 -6.33 -19.51
CA ASN A 6 23.53 -6.73 -18.13
C ASN A 6 24.55 -6.16 -17.10
N ALA A 7 25.27 -5.07 -17.38
CA ALA A 7 26.33 -4.55 -16.50
C ALA A 7 25.83 -3.47 -15.51
N PHE A 8 24.65 -2.91 -15.75
CA PHE A 8 24.03 -1.80 -15.01
C PHE A 8 23.88 -2.07 -13.51
N ILE A 9 23.58 -3.32 -13.12
CA ILE A 9 23.25 -3.77 -11.74
C ILE A 9 24.47 -3.73 -10.78
N GLY A 10 25.59 -3.11 -11.18
CA GLY A 10 26.78 -2.96 -10.33
C GLY A 10 27.50 -1.61 -10.42
N TYR A 11 26.87 -0.59 -11.01
CA TYR A 11 27.45 0.77 -11.11
C TYR A 11 26.57 1.79 -10.40
N THR A 12 26.78 1.97 -9.10
CA THR A 12 25.97 2.88 -8.24
C THR A 12 25.87 4.32 -8.74
N TYR A 13 26.88 4.88 -9.43
CA TYR A 13 26.76 6.24 -9.98
C TYR A 13 25.86 6.29 -11.23
N GLN A 14 25.95 5.28 -12.08
CA GLN A 14 25.12 5.19 -13.27
C GLN A 14 23.65 5.00 -12.87
N GLU A 15 23.39 4.11 -11.92
CA GLU A 15 22.05 3.90 -11.35
C GLU A 15 21.48 5.19 -10.76
N GLN A 16 22.27 5.94 -9.98
CA GLN A 16 21.81 7.20 -9.40
C GLN A 16 21.42 8.25 -10.45
N ILE A 17 22.24 8.42 -11.49
CA ILE A 17 21.96 9.38 -12.56
C ILE A 17 20.77 8.92 -13.41
N THR A 18 20.62 7.62 -13.63
CA THR A 18 19.42 7.04 -14.25
C THR A 18 18.17 7.31 -13.41
N PHE A 19 18.24 7.14 -12.09
CA PHE A 19 17.13 7.45 -11.20
C PHE A 19 16.82 8.96 -11.18
N LEU A 20 17.81 9.84 -11.25
CA LEU A 20 17.59 11.28 -11.45
C LEU A 20 16.84 11.55 -12.75
N PHE A 21 17.18 10.88 -13.87
CA PHE A 21 16.44 11.03 -15.11
C PHE A 21 15.02 10.48 -15.02
N LEU A 22 14.80 9.38 -14.30
CA LEU A 22 13.46 8.86 -14.05
C LEU A 22 12.65 9.80 -13.15
N ALA A 23 13.28 10.40 -12.14
CA ALA A 23 12.68 11.41 -11.28
C ALA A 23 12.30 12.67 -12.09
N LEU A 24 13.19 13.15 -12.96
CA LEU A 24 12.89 14.26 -13.89
C LEU A 24 11.76 13.87 -14.87
N MET A 25 11.76 12.63 -15.35
CA MET A 25 10.73 12.09 -16.23
C MET A 25 9.36 12.01 -15.54
N ASP A 26 9.31 11.67 -14.26
CA ASP A 26 8.07 11.65 -13.49
C ASP A 26 7.62 13.02 -13.00
N ALA A 27 8.56 13.82 -12.48
CA ALA A 27 8.26 15.10 -11.86
C ALA A 27 7.97 16.19 -12.89
N GLU A 28 8.68 16.22 -14.03
CA GLU A 28 8.50 17.23 -15.08
C GLU A 28 7.74 16.72 -16.30
N ARG A 29 7.66 15.40 -16.51
CA ARG A 29 6.91 14.74 -17.62
C ARG A 29 7.33 15.15 -19.04
N LYS A 30 8.48 15.81 -19.19
CA LYS A 30 9.09 16.20 -20.48
C LYS A 30 9.81 15.06 -21.20
N ILE A 31 10.28 14.06 -20.45
CA ILE A 31 10.98 12.90 -21.02
C ILE A 31 9.94 11.89 -21.50
N ASP A 32 9.96 11.55 -22.79
CA ASP A 32 8.99 10.62 -23.38
C ASP A 32 9.38 9.16 -23.14
N ARG A 33 10.70 8.88 -23.21
CA ARG A 33 11.26 7.54 -23.01
C ARG A 33 12.66 7.61 -22.43
N LEU A 34 12.92 6.72 -21.50
CA LEU A 34 14.21 6.43 -20.89
C LEU A 34 14.62 5.00 -21.26
N GLU A 35 15.78 4.82 -21.87
CA GLU A 35 16.34 3.51 -22.22
C GLU A 35 17.71 3.34 -21.55
N ILE A 36 17.84 2.31 -20.73
CA ILE A 36 19.02 1.96 -19.94
C ILE A 36 19.82 0.92 -20.73
N GLU A 37 21.14 1.09 -20.86
CA GLU A 37 22.00 0.22 -21.69
C GLU A 37 21.46 0.07 -23.13
N ALA A 38 21.27 1.20 -23.81
CA ALA A 38 20.70 1.25 -25.15
C ALA A 38 21.57 0.47 -26.15
N ASP A 39 20.96 -0.37 -27.00
CA ASP A 39 21.71 -1.11 -28.03
C ASP A 39 22.05 -0.19 -29.20
N VAL A 40 23.20 0.49 -29.09
CA VAL A 40 23.70 1.42 -30.10
C VAL A 40 25.07 1.01 -30.64
N LYS A 41 25.38 1.50 -31.85
CA LYS A 41 26.71 1.31 -32.48
C LYS A 41 27.75 2.31 -31.97
N ASN A 42 27.32 3.36 -31.26
CA ASN A 42 28.19 4.34 -30.60
C ASN A 42 28.48 3.88 -29.15
N ASN A 43 29.51 4.41 -28.50
CA ASN A 43 29.88 4.02 -27.11
C ASN A 43 29.24 4.98 -26.07
N PHE A 44 28.07 5.55 -26.40
CA PHE A 44 27.22 6.38 -25.53
C PHE A 44 25.93 5.62 -25.23
N ASP A 45 26.07 4.47 -24.58
CA ASP A 45 25.05 3.46 -24.38
C ASP A 45 24.47 3.45 -22.95
N ASP A 46 25.10 4.16 -22.00
CA ASP A 46 24.75 4.07 -20.57
C ASP A 46 23.27 4.47 -20.32
N VAL A 47 22.83 5.63 -20.84
CA VAL A 47 21.43 6.07 -20.81
C VAL A 47 21.08 6.81 -22.11
N LYS A 48 19.94 6.47 -22.69
CA LYS A 48 19.35 7.15 -23.84
C LYS A 48 18.00 7.74 -23.45
N ILE A 49 17.79 9.00 -23.79
CA ILE A 49 16.57 9.75 -23.49
C ILE A 49 15.99 10.28 -24.80
N SER A 50 14.68 10.22 -24.96
CA SER A 50 13.96 10.95 -26.00
C SER A 50 13.11 12.06 -25.41
N ILE A 51 13.22 13.26 -25.99
CA ILE A 51 12.41 14.45 -25.66
C ILE A 51 11.98 15.09 -26.97
N GLU A 52 10.68 15.08 -27.29
CA GLU A 52 10.10 15.81 -28.45
C GLU A 52 10.96 15.62 -29.73
N ASP A 53 11.17 14.37 -30.13
CA ASP A 53 11.98 13.90 -31.28
C ASP A 53 13.50 14.06 -31.19
N ASN A 54 14.04 14.71 -30.15
CA ASN A 54 15.48 14.77 -29.92
C ASN A 54 15.97 13.54 -29.16
N LEU A 55 16.97 12.86 -29.73
CA LEU A 55 17.67 11.76 -29.07
C LEU A 55 18.91 12.27 -28.35
N ILE A 56 18.95 11.97 -27.05
CA ILE A 56 20.05 12.32 -26.18
C ILE A 56 20.73 11.02 -25.76
N TYR A 57 22.03 10.94 -26.04
CA TYR A 57 22.87 9.81 -25.67
C TYR A 57 23.81 10.25 -24.57
N SER A 58 23.70 9.61 -23.42
CA SER A 58 24.49 9.93 -22.23
C SER A 58 25.50 8.83 -21.96
N GLN A 59 26.74 9.22 -21.68
CA GLN A 59 27.75 8.36 -21.11
C GLN A 59 28.08 8.86 -19.71
N ILE A 60 27.97 7.98 -18.72
CA ILE A 60 28.14 8.27 -17.30
C ILE A 60 29.45 7.63 -16.85
N LYS A 61 30.33 8.42 -16.23
CA LYS A 61 31.68 7.98 -15.89
C LYS A 61 32.04 8.30 -14.45
N ASP A 62 32.35 7.26 -13.69
CA ASP A 62 32.86 7.33 -12.32
C ASP A 62 34.40 7.24 -12.31
N PHE A 63 35.05 8.29 -12.83
CA PHE A 63 36.51 8.40 -12.78
C PHE A 63 36.93 9.25 -11.57
N ASP A 64 38.04 8.84 -10.96
CA ASP A 64 38.75 9.65 -9.96
C ASP A 64 39.77 10.53 -10.69
N GLU A 65 39.86 11.79 -10.28
CA GLU A 65 40.86 12.78 -10.74
C GLU A 65 40.89 12.94 -12.27
N VAL A 66 39.81 13.43 -12.89
CA VAL A 66 39.77 13.79 -14.32
C VAL A 66 39.80 15.30 -14.45
N GLU A 67 40.71 15.81 -15.27
CA GLU A 67 40.76 17.22 -15.64
C GLU A 67 40.26 17.45 -17.07
N LEU A 68 39.87 18.69 -17.39
CA LEU A 68 39.46 19.05 -18.76
C LEU A 68 40.56 18.77 -19.81
N THR A 69 41.83 18.81 -19.41
CA THR A 69 43.01 18.50 -20.22
C THR A 69 43.07 17.02 -20.65
N ASP A 70 42.41 16.12 -19.91
CA ASP A 70 42.32 14.69 -20.21
C ASP A 70 41.28 14.36 -21.30
N LEU A 71 40.46 15.35 -21.70
CA LEU A 71 39.42 15.22 -22.71
C LEU A 71 39.94 15.75 -24.05
N LYS A 72 40.13 14.85 -25.02
CA LYS A 72 40.51 15.23 -26.40
C LYS A 72 39.33 15.04 -27.34
N PHE A 73 38.82 16.16 -27.86
CA PHE A 73 37.69 16.19 -28.78
C PHE A 73 38.13 16.16 -30.24
N SER A 74 37.40 15.43 -31.06
CA SER A 74 37.45 15.49 -32.52
C SER A 74 36.04 15.39 -33.09
N GLU A 75 35.83 15.66 -34.38
CA GLU A 75 34.48 15.74 -34.98
C GLU A 75 33.59 14.50 -34.75
N LYS A 76 34.17 13.30 -34.63
CA LYS A 76 33.41 12.03 -34.53
C LYS A 76 33.67 11.22 -33.27
N GLN A 77 34.58 11.67 -32.40
CA GLN A 77 35.02 10.90 -31.24
C GLN A 77 35.58 11.79 -30.14
N VAL A 78 35.35 11.39 -28.90
CA VAL A 78 35.98 11.94 -27.70
C VAL A 78 36.91 10.89 -27.09
N SER A 79 38.14 11.29 -26.75
CA SER A 79 39.06 10.45 -26.01
C SER A 79 39.10 10.90 -24.55
N ILE A 80 38.80 10.00 -23.62
CA ILE A 80 38.82 10.25 -22.17
C ILE A 80 39.95 9.42 -21.58
N LYS A 81 40.98 10.07 -20.99
CA LYS A 81 42.19 9.39 -20.48
C LYS A 81 42.80 8.38 -21.46
N GLY A 82 42.79 8.71 -22.76
CA GLY A 82 43.35 7.88 -23.84
C GLY A 82 42.41 6.83 -24.45
N LYS A 83 41.22 6.58 -23.86
CA LYS A 83 40.22 5.65 -24.39
C LYS A 83 39.26 6.38 -25.34
N LYS A 84 39.12 5.87 -26.57
CA LYS A 84 38.29 6.49 -27.61
C LYS A 84 36.81 6.07 -27.52
N HIS A 85 35.92 7.05 -27.57
CA HIS A 85 34.47 6.88 -27.61
C HIS A 85 33.90 7.55 -28.86
N SER A 86 33.16 6.80 -29.68
CA SER A 86 32.49 7.33 -30.87
C SER A 86 31.24 8.11 -30.47
N LEU A 87 31.08 9.33 -31.00
CA LEU A 87 29.92 10.18 -30.77
C LEU A 87 28.74 9.76 -31.67
N ALA A 88 27.51 9.97 -31.21
CA ALA A 88 26.32 9.83 -32.02
C ALA A 88 26.23 10.99 -33.04
N ASN A 89 25.99 10.66 -34.31
CA ASN A 89 25.82 11.65 -35.38
C ASN A 89 24.44 12.32 -35.28
N ASN A 90 24.38 13.65 -35.49
CA ASN A 90 23.15 14.45 -35.49
C ASN A 90 22.28 14.31 -34.22
N CYS A 91 22.88 13.92 -33.09
CA CYS A 91 22.23 13.78 -31.80
C CYS A 91 23.04 14.52 -30.73
N LEU A 92 22.40 14.83 -29.59
CA LEU A 92 23.07 15.46 -28.45
C LEU A 92 23.80 14.40 -27.64
N ASN A 93 25.11 14.58 -27.43
CA ASN A 93 25.93 13.66 -26.63
C ASN A 93 26.21 14.31 -25.27
N VAL A 94 25.97 13.60 -24.19
CA VAL A 94 26.14 14.12 -22.82
C VAL A 94 27.14 13.25 -22.05
N LEU A 95 28.13 13.88 -21.43
CA LEU A 95 29.12 13.24 -20.58
C LEU A 95 28.88 13.65 -19.13
N PHE A 96 28.53 12.69 -18.28
CA PHE A 96 28.42 12.89 -16.85
C PHE A 96 29.69 12.44 -16.15
N PHE A 97 30.29 13.32 -15.36
CA PHE A 97 31.40 13.03 -14.46
C PHE A 97 30.97 13.28 -13.02
N LYS A 98 31.41 12.41 -12.12
CA LYS A 98 31.18 12.56 -10.67
C LYS A 98 31.78 13.85 -10.11
N LYS A 99 32.94 14.27 -10.64
CA LYS A 99 33.60 15.53 -10.33
C LYS A 99 34.58 15.89 -11.46
N ILE A 100 34.44 17.06 -12.03
CA ILE A 100 35.40 17.68 -12.96
C ILE A 100 35.21 19.20 -12.86
N ASP A 101 36.30 19.95 -12.73
CA ASP A 101 36.21 21.41 -12.64
C ASP A 101 35.85 21.98 -14.02
N ILE A 102 34.62 22.48 -14.13
CA ILE A 102 34.08 23.09 -15.35
C ILE A 102 33.55 24.49 -15.06
N ASN A 103 33.81 25.40 -15.99
CA ASN A 103 33.14 26.70 -16.04
C ASN A 103 31.90 26.55 -16.92
N SER A 104 30.74 26.28 -16.30
CA SER A 104 29.48 26.07 -17.01
C SER A 104 29.11 27.27 -17.89
N ASN A 105 28.66 27.01 -19.11
CA ASN A 105 28.24 28.02 -20.08
C ASN A 105 26.80 27.79 -20.59
N CYS A 106 26.14 26.72 -20.14
CA CYS A 106 24.75 26.39 -20.45
C CYS A 106 24.13 25.53 -19.33
N ASN A 107 22.84 25.21 -19.46
CA ASN A 107 22.12 24.29 -18.59
C ASN A 107 21.51 23.15 -19.43
N PHE A 108 21.48 21.94 -18.87
CA PHE A 108 20.86 20.76 -19.44
C PHE A 108 19.88 20.16 -18.42
N LEU A 109 18.58 20.19 -18.72
CA LEU A 109 17.51 19.73 -17.81
C LEU A 109 17.64 20.32 -16.38
N GLY A 110 17.92 21.62 -16.29
CA GLY A 110 18.12 22.31 -15.01
C GLY A 110 19.51 22.16 -14.38
N ILE A 111 20.40 21.34 -14.97
CA ILE A 111 21.74 21.06 -14.44
C ILE A 111 22.80 21.89 -15.18
N PRO A 112 23.71 22.61 -14.47
CA PRO A 112 24.81 23.34 -15.10
C PRO A 112 25.72 22.44 -15.94
N ALA A 113 26.00 22.88 -17.17
CA ALA A 113 26.78 22.13 -18.14
C ALA A 113 27.77 23.02 -18.91
N LEU A 114 28.89 22.42 -19.32
CA LEU A 114 29.84 22.99 -20.26
C LEU A 114 29.59 22.39 -21.66
N LYS A 115 29.15 23.21 -22.60
CA LYS A 115 29.04 22.85 -24.02
C LYS A 115 30.37 23.06 -24.71
N THR A 116 30.95 21.96 -25.22
CA THR A 116 32.16 21.98 -26.05
C THR A 116 31.90 21.13 -27.30
N ASN A 117 31.88 21.76 -28.49
CA ASN A 117 31.48 21.13 -29.75
C ASN A 117 30.06 20.51 -29.67
N ASN A 118 29.90 19.25 -30.10
CA ASN A 118 28.63 18.49 -30.03
C ASN A 118 28.49 17.64 -28.75
N VAL A 119 29.21 18.01 -27.69
CA VAL A 119 29.20 17.29 -26.40
C VAL A 119 28.90 18.26 -25.26
N LEU A 120 27.95 17.90 -24.41
CA LEU A 120 27.69 18.55 -23.13
C LEU A 120 28.42 17.80 -22.03
N ILE A 121 29.13 18.53 -21.17
CA ILE A 121 29.86 17.97 -20.04
C ILE A 121 29.17 18.46 -18.78
N ILE A 122 28.78 17.52 -17.91
CA ILE A 122 28.13 17.79 -16.64
C ILE A 122 29.00 17.23 -15.53
N SER A 123 29.35 18.09 -14.57
CA SER A 123 29.95 17.68 -13.31
C SER A 123 28.86 17.65 -12.26
N LEU A 124 28.44 16.45 -11.86
CA LEU A 124 27.39 16.26 -10.86
C LEU A 124 27.78 15.14 -9.92
N SER A 125 28.11 15.46 -8.67
CA SER A 125 28.33 14.44 -7.67
C SER A 125 27.00 13.75 -7.36
N ARG A 126 27.05 12.47 -6.97
CA ARG A 126 25.83 11.80 -6.46
C ARG A 126 25.13 12.49 -5.26
N ILE A 127 25.80 13.41 -4.52
CA ILE A 127 25.13 14.16 -3.43
C ILE A 127 24.25 15.23 -4.07
N GLU A 128 24.81 16.00 -5.00
CA GLU A 128 24.06 16.99 -5.78
C GLU A 128 22.94 16.35 -6.61
N ALA A 129 23.14 15.11 -7.11
CA ALA A 129 22.07 14.36 -7.76
C ALA A 129 20.94 13.96 -6.79
N ASN A 130 21.27 13.54 -5.57
CA ASN A 130 20.26 13.26 -4.52
C ASN A 130 19.52 14.53 -4.13
N GLU A 131 20.23 15.63 -3.89
CA GLU A 131 19.65 16.94 -3.56
C GLU A 131 18.69 17.38 -4.68
N ALA A 132 19.08 17.20 -5.95
CA ALA A 132 18.19 17.50 -7.08
C ALA A 132 16.92 16.61 -7.08
N ILE A 133 17.03 15.31 -6.81
CA ILE A 133 15.85 14.41 -6.70
C ILE A 133 14.98 14.81 -5.50
N GLU A 134 15.58 15.15 -4.38
CA GLU A 134 14.89 15.57 -3.16
C GLU A 134 14.15 16.89 -3.37
N ASP A 135 14.76 17.84 -4.07
CA ASP A 135 14.11 19.09 -4.43
C ASP A 135 12.94 18.88 -5.40
N LEU A 136 13.01 17.92 -6.33
CA LEU A 136 11.87 17.56 -7.21
C LEU A 136 10.66 17.05 -6.42
N TYR A 137 10.88 16.32 -5.33
CA TYR A 137 9.81 15.67 -4.55
C TYR A 137 9.56 16.26 -3.16
N LYS A 138 10.16 17.41 -2.84
CA LYS A 138 10.12 18.05 -1.52
C LYS A 138 8.72 18.20 -0.90
N ASN A 139 7.70 18.38 -1.74
CA ASN A 139 6.31 18.56 -1.32
C ASN A 139 5.43 17.31 -1.57
N ASN A 140 6.02 16.21 -2.04
CA ASN A 140 5.31 14.96 -2.33
C ASN A 140 6.26 13.75 -2.21
N GLU A 141 6.78 13.52 -1.01
CA GLU A 141 7.76 12.44 -0.78
C GLU A 141 7.13 11.04 -0.90
N ILE A 142 5.78 10.90 -0.78
CA ILE A 142 5.07 9.66 -1.11
C ILE A 142 5.39 9.28 -2.56
N ARG A 143 5.31 10.26 -3.45
CA ARG A 143 5.55 10.03 -4.87
C ARG A 143 6.97 9.56 -5.15
N LYS A 144 7.97 10.13 -4.49
CA LYS A 144 9.36 9.69 -4.59
C LYS A 144 9.50 8.21 -4.23
N ILE A 145 8.86 7.77 -3.14
CA ILE A 145 8.88 6.37 -2.71
C ILE A 145 8.19 5.48 -3.75
N THR A 146 7.04 5.91 -4.27
CA THR A 146 6.32 5.18 -5.34
C THR A 146 7.20 5.00 -6.58
N ILE A 147 7.89 6.06 -7.01
CA ILE A 147 8.78 6.02 -8.18
C ILE A 147 10.03 5.19 -7.90
N ASN A 148 10.57 5.23 -6.68
CA ASN A 148 11.69 4.39 -6.30
C ASN A 148 11.31 2.90 -6.30
N LYS A 149 10.13 2.55 -5.78
CA LYS A 149 9.59 1.18 -5.83
C LYS A 149 9.35 0.74 -7.27
N PHE A 150 8.70 1.57 -8.08
CA PHE A 150 8.50 1.34 -9.51
C PHE A 150 9.82 1.09 -10.23
N PHE A 151 10.84 1.91 -9.98
CA PHE A 151 12.16 1.74 -10.57
C PHE A 151 12.82 0.42 -10.14
N SER A 152 12.76 0.10 -8.85
CA SER A 152 13.28 -1.15 -8.31
C SER A 152 12.59 -2.36 -8.95
N ASP A 153 11.27 -2.31 -9.11
CA ASP A 153 10.49 -3.36 -9.76
C ASP A 153 10.82 -3.47 -11.26
N CYS A 154 11.06 -2.35 -11.96
CA CYS A 154 11.56 -2.36 -13.33
C CYS A 154 12.93 -3.04 -13.42
N LEU A 155 13.85 -2.76 -12.50
CA LEU A 155 15.18 -3.38 -12.47
C LEU A 155 15.09 -4.88 -12.15
N ASP A 156 14.28 -5.27 -11.17
CA ASP A 156 14.04 -6.67 -10.78
C ASP A 156 13.45 -7.49 -11.94
N ASN A 157 12.49 -6.90 -12.66
CA ASN A 157 11.84 -7.51 -13.84
C ASN A 157 12.61 -7.27 -15.15
N ARG A 158 13.78 -6.61 -15.10
CA ARG A 158 14.65 -6.32 -16.25
C ARG A 158 13.98 -5.50 -17.37
N ILE A 159 13.09 -4.60 -16.98
CA ILE A 159 12.46 -3.60 -17.86
C ILE A 159 13.44 -2.43 -18.03
N LEU A 160 14.26 -2.47 -19.08
CA LEU A 160 15.30 -1.47 -19.36
C LEU A 160 14.83 -0.30 -20.24
N ALA A 161 13.60 -0.33 -20.73
CA ALA A 161 13.00 0.75 -21.50
C ALA A 161 11.70 1.17 -20.84
N ILE A 162 11.68 2.38 -20.30
CA ILE A 162 10.56 2.96 -19.58
C ILE A 162 10.00 4.10 -20.44
N LYS A 163 8.71 4.04 -20.74
CA LYS A 163 7.97 5.11 -21.40
C LYS A 163 7.24 5.96 -20.35
N ARG A 164 6.91 7.20 -20.70
CA ARG A 164 6.16 8.11 -19.81
C ARG A 164 4.81 7.54 -19.40
N GLU A 165 4.20 6.75 -20.28
CA GLU A 165 2.92 6.05 -20.08
C GLU A 165 3.03 4.92 -19.05
N ASP A 166 4.22 4.35 -18.85
CA ASP A 166 4.46 3.26 -17.90
C ASP A 166 4.58 3.79 -16.46
N LEU A 167 4.77 5.10 -16.28
CA LEU A 167 4.88 5.72 -14.96
C LEU A 167 3.55 5.66 -14.21
N PRO A 168 3.56 5.54 -12.87
CA PRO A 168 2.35 5.62 -12.07
C PRO A 168 1.52 6.89 -12.38
N ILE A 169 0.21 6.82 -12.21
CA ILE A 169 -0.70 7.93 -12.55
C ILE A 169 -0.46 9.12 -11.59
N ILE A 170 -0.71 10.35 -12.04
CA ILE A 170 -0.63 11.54 -11.19
C ILE A 170 -1.87 11.61 -10.30
N ASN A 171 -1.66 11.62 -8.98
CA ASN A 171 -2.76 11.67 -8.02
C ASN A 171 -3.38 13.07 -8.03
N ILE A 172 -4.62 13.16 -8.50
CA ILE A 172 -5.45 14.35 -8.52
C ILE A 172 -6.80 14.05 -7.87
N PHE A 173 -7.43 15.06 -7.28
CA PHE A 173 -8.74 14.92 -6.71
C PHE A 173 -9.78 14.60 -7.79
N GLU A 174 -10.63 13.61 -7.52
CA GLU A 174 -11.72 13.29 -8.43
C GLU A 174 -12.68 14.47 -8.58
N THR A 175 -13.17 14.67 -9.81
CA THR A 175 -14.17 15.70 -10.12
C THR A 175 -15.48 15.13 -10.65
N LYS A 176 -15.62 13.80 -10.70
CA LYS A 176 -16.81 13.12 -11.18
C LYS A 176 -17.89 13.16 -10.09
N LEU A 177 -19.12 13.47 -10.49
CA LEU A 177 -20.28 13.33 -9.60
C LEU A 177 -20.80 11.89 -9.69
N LEU A 178 -21.35 11.39 -8.59
CA LEU A 178 -22.03 10.09 -8.56
C LEU A 178 -23.28 10.07 -9.46
N GLU A 179 -23.92 11.23 -9.63
CA GLU A 179 -25.17 11.37 -10.36
C GLU A 179 -24.98 11.76 -11.82
N GLU A 180 -25.78 11.17 -12.71
CA GLU A 180 -25.82 11.52 -14.12
C GLU A 180 -26.37 12.95 -14.33
N THR A 181 -25.82 13.66 -15.31
CA THR A 181 -26.19 15.06 -15.58
C THR A 181 -27.02 15.17 -16.86
N ILE A 182 -28.24 15.69 -16.75
CA ILE A 182 -29.07 16.07 -17.90
C ILE A 182 -28.82 17.51 -18.34
N ASP A 183 -28.74 17.72 -19.65
CA ASP A 183 -28.76 19.05 -20.25
C ASP A 183 -30.18 19.60 -20.39
N VAL A 184 -30.52 20.58 -19.54
CA VAL A 184 -31.81 21.29 -19.61
C VAL A 184 -31.83 22.47 -20.59
N GLY A 185 -30.75 22.75 -21.33
CA GLY A 185 -30.75 23.78 -22.38
C GLY A 185 -30.74 25.23 -21.88
N LYS A 186 -30.25 25.49 -20.65
CA LYS A 186 -30.13 26.85 -20.10
C LYS A 186 -29.21 27.74 -20.97
N ARG A 187 -29.65 28.98 -21.23
CA ARG A 187 -28.90 29.98 -22.01
C ARG A 187 -27.54 30.31 -21.37
N HIS A 188 -26.52 30.35 -22.20
CA HIS A 188 -25.14 30.67 -21.81
C HIS A 188 -25.00 32.17 -21.56
N LEU A 189 -24.24 32.52 -20.54
CA LEU A 189 -24.16 33.90 -20.06
C LEU A 189 -22.83 34.49 -20.46
N GLU A 190 -22.89 35.62 -21.16
CA GLU A 190 -21.72 36.42 -21.41
C GLU A 190 -21.35 37.19 -20.13
N PHE A 191 -20.12 36.99 -19.68
CA PHE A 191 -19.53 37.72 -18.58
C PHE A 191 -18.13 38.18 -18.97
N SER A 192 -17.70 39.29 -18.38
CA SER A 192 -16.41 39.91 -18.67
C SER A 192 -15.27 39.06 -18.09
N ASN A 193 -15.11 39.09 -16.77
CA ASN A 193 -13.94 38.50 -16.11
C ASN A 193 -14.33 37.50 -14.99
N ILE A 194 -15.30 37.84 -14.15
CA ILE A 194 -15.83 36.93 -13.12
C ILE A 194 -17.35 36.84 -13.16
N LEU A 195 -17.86 35.63 -12.96
CA LEU A 195 -19.27 35.35 -12.73
C LEU A 195 -19.42 34.54 -11.45
N HIS A 196 -20.14 35.09 -10.49
CA HIS A 196 -20.54 34.37 -9.29
C HIS A 196 -21.97 33.86 -9.47
N ILE A 197 -22.12 32.56 -9.65
CA ILE A 197 -23.42 31.89 -9.76
C ILE A 197 -23.84 31.48 -8.36
N GLU A 198 -24.75 32.26 -7.80
CA GLU A 198 -25.37 31.95 -6.52
C GLU A 198 -26.61 31.11 -6.73
N GLY A 199 -26.77 30.09 -5.90
CA GLY A 199 -27.93 29.22 -5.96
C GLY A 199 -28.20 28.54 -4.64
N LYS A 200 -29.49 28.36 -4.34
CA LYS A 200 -29.95 27.61 -3.16
C LYS A 200 -29.37 26.18 -3.14
N PRO A 201 -29.31 25.50 -1.99
CA PRO A 201 -28.85 24.10 -1.92
C PRO A 201 -29.64 23.19 -2.89
N GLY A 202 -28.99 22.25 -3.58
CA GLY A 202 -29.71 21.30 -4.45
C GLY A 202 -30.33 21.89 -5.74
N ILE A 203 -30.07 23.15 -6.09
CA ILE A 203 -30.56 23.79 -7.34
C ILE A 203 -29.85 23.30 -8.62
N GLY A 204 -28.97 22.30 -8.50
CA GLY A 204 -28.21 21.74 -9.63
C GLY A 204 -26.95 22.52 -10.03
N LYS A 205 -26.31 23.27 -9.11
CA LYS A 205 -25.04 23.99 -9.38
C LYS A 205 -23.96 23.04 -9.92
N SER A 206 -23.70 21.95 -9.22
CA SER A 206 -22.66 20.96 -9.56
C SER A 206 -22.90 20.26 -10.89
N HIS A 207 -24.16 20.04 -11.26
CA HIS A 207 -24.57 19.55 -12.59
C HIS A 207 -24.42 20.63 -13.66
N TYR A 208 -24.74 21.88 -13.32
CA TYR A 208 -24.53 23.00 -14.23
C TYR A 208 -23.05 23.21 -14.54
N VAL A 209 -22.13 22.89 -13.61
CA VAL A 209 -20.68 22.86 -13.88
C VAL A 209 -20.33 21.89 -15.01
N ASN A 210 -20.88 20.66 -15.00
CA ASN A 210 -20.65 19.70 -16.09
C ASN A 210 -21.14 20.27 -17.43
N LYS A 211 -22.25 21.01 -17.43
CA LYS A 211 -22.72 21.69 -18.64
C LYS A 211 -21.80 22.85 -19.04
N LEU A 212 -21.41 23.70 -18.11
CA LEU A 212 -20.46 24.81 -18.33
C LEU A 212 -19.15 24.29 -18.89
N SER A 213 -18.68 23.11 -18.47
CA SER A 213 -17.49 22.48 -19.04
C SER A 213 -17.66 21.97 -20.47
N THR A 214 -18.88 21.58 -20.87
CA THR A 214 -19.16 21.26 -22.29
C THR A 214 -19.34 22.50 -23.17
N ILE A 215 -19.69 23.65 -22.59
CA ILE A 215 -19.87 24.91 -23.34
C ILE A 215 -18.53 25.60 -23.51
N HIS A 216 -17.78 25.69 -22.42
CA HIS A 216 -16.42 26.15 -22.39
C HIS A 216 -15.53 24.92 -22.55
N ASN A 217 -15.34 24.46 -23.79
CA ASN A 217 -14.52 23.28 -24.13
C ASN A 217 -13.12 23.28 -23.50
N ASN A 218 -12.65 24.45 -23.07
CA ASN A 218 -11.39 24.64 -22.37
C ASN A 218 -11.57 25.06 -20.89
N SER A 219 -12.56 24.49 -20.21
CA SER A 219 -12.79 24.78 -18.78
C SER A 219 -11.84 23.99 -17.88
N PHE A 220 -11.47 24.61 -16.76
CA PHE A 220 -10.75 23.96 -15.68
C PHE A 220 -11.67 23.89 -14.45
N VAL A 221 -12.08 22.70 -14.04
CA VAL A 221 -13.04 22.50 -12.95
C VAL A 221 -12.33 22.05 -11.68
N TYR A 222 -12.60 22.74 -10.57
CA TYR A 222 -12.25 22.34 -9.22
C TYR A 222 -13.51 22.19 -8.36
N ARG A 223 -13.68 21.04 -7.68
CA ARG A 223 -14.82 20.75 -6.80
C ARG A 223 -14.36 20.62 -5.36
N LEU A 224 -14.90 21.49 -4.50
CA LEU A 224 -14.65 21.46 -3.05
C LEU A 224 -15.45 20.36 -2.34
N TRP A 225 -16.42 19.77 -3.02
CA TRP A 225 -17.25 18.68 -2.53
C TRP A 225 -17.83 17.88 -3.70
N ILE A 226 -17.88 16.56 -3.58
CA ILE A 226 -18.49 15.66 -4.59
C ILE A 226 -19.62 14.79 -4.03
N SER A 227 -19.53 14.34 -2.77
CA SER A 227 -20.55 13.51 -2.12
C SER A 227 -20.38 13.49 -0.58
N ASN A 228 -21.38 13.01 0.15
CA ASN A 228 -21.30 12.82 1.61
C ASN A 228 -20.32 11.70 2.04
N GLN A 229 -19.90 10.84 1.10
CA GLN A 229 -18.97 9.74 1.35
C GLN A 229 -17.56 10.03 0.79
N ASP A 230 -17.27 11.27 0.39
CA ASP A 230 -15.97 11.70 -0.12
C ASP A 230 -14.88 11.59 0.97
N LYS A 231 -13.97 10.62 0.81
CA LYS A 231 -12.85 10.37 1.73
C LYS A 231 -11.89 11.56 1.82
N ASP A 232 -11.79 12.37 0.77
CA ASP A 232 -10.90 13.53 0.69
C ASP A 232 -11.59 14.85 1.03
N TYR A 233 -12.85 14.81 1.47
CA TYR A 233 -13.66 16.01 1.73
C TYR A 233 -12.90 17.07 2.56
N LYS A 234 -12.35 16.69 3.71
CA LYS A 234 -11.57 17.62 4.56
C LYS A 234 -10.31 18.12 3.86
N LYS A 235 -9.62 17.27 3.08
CA LYS A 235 -8.38 17.65 2.40
C LYS A 235 -8.62 18.66 1.28
N ARG A 236 -9.75 18.57 0.57
CA ARG A 236 -10.16 19.51 -0.50
C ARG A 236 -10.38 20.93 0.01
N LEU A 237 -10.76 21.09 1.29
CA LEU A 237 -11.03 22.40 1.88
C LEU A 237 -9.77 23.16 2.32
N VAL A 238 -8.59 22.53 2.26
CA VAL A 238 -7.32 23.14 2.67
C VAL A 238 -6.64 23.81 1.46
N TYR A 239 -6.27 25.08 1.60
CA TYR A 239 -5.77 25.91 0.49
C TYR A 239 -4.47 25.39 -0.14
N SER A 240 -3.55 24.84 0.66
CA SER A 240 -2.30 24.28 0.14
C SER A 240 -2.56 23.07 -0.77
N ASN A 241 -3.56 22.26 -0.46
CA ASN A 241 -3.95 21.11 -1.26
C ASN A 241 -4.66 21.56 -2.54
N PHE A 242 -5.47 22.62 -2.47
CA PHE A 242 -6.11 23.25 -3.63
C PHE A 242 -5.09 23.67 -4.69
N ILE A 243 -4.06 24.44 -4.31
CA ILE A 243 -3.01 24.88 -5.24
C ILE A 243 -2.20 23.70 -5.79
N SER A 244 -1.86 22.73 -4.94
CA SER A 244 -1.11 21.53 -5.35
C SER A 244 -1.87 20.72 -6.40
N ASP A 245 -3.16 20.48 -6.18
CA ASP A 245 -4.01 19.71 -7.10
C ASP A 245 -4.22 20.44 -8.43
N ILE A 246 -4.45 21.76 -8.40
CA ILE A 246 -4.57 22.56 -9.64
C ILE A 246 -3.30 22.47 -10.47
N THR A 247 -2.15 22.62 -9.83
CA THR A 247 -0.86 22.56 -10.51
C THR A 247 -0.66 21.22 -11.21
N LYS A 248 -0.94 20.12 -10.49
CA LYS A 248 -0.84 18.76 -11.07
C LYS A 248 -1.76 18.57 -12.27
N LYS A 249 -3.01 19.02 -12.17
CA LYS A 249 -4.00 18.86 -13.24
C LYS A 249 -3.74 19.76 -14.44
N LEU A 250 -3.22 20.97 -14.24
CA LEU A 250 -2.98 21.96 -15.30
C LEU A 250 -1.73 21.66 -16.12
N PHE A 251 -0.65 21.27 -15.44
CA PHE A 251 0.64 21.02 -16.08
C PHE A 251 0.88 19.53 -16.37
N GLY A 252 0.11 18.64 -15.73
CA GLY A 252 0.26 17.21 -15.89
C GLY A 252 1.58 16.69 -15.31
N ASP A 253 2.09 17.33 -14.25
CA ASP A 253 3.39 17.03 -13.65
C ASP A 253 3.38 17.34 -12.13
N TYR A 254 4.51 17.11 -11.43
CA TYR A 254 4.65 17.38 -9.99
C TYR A 254 5.48 18.63 -9.67
N VAL A 255 5.84 19.43 -10.68
CA VAL A 255 6.68 20.62 -10.47
C VAL A 255 5.92 21.63 -9.62
N ASN A 256 6.52 22.03 -8.51
CA ASN A 256 5.95 23.04 -7.63
C ASN A 256 5.99 24.41 -8.31
N ARG A 257 4.85 25.10 -8.30
CA ARG A 257 4.68 26.39 -8.95
C ARG A 257 3.97 27.34 -8.00
N ASN A 258 4.32 28.62 -8.10
CA ASN A 258 3.66 29.65 -7.34
C ASN A 258 2.31 30.05 -7.97
N GLU A 259 1.50 30.83 -7.24
CA GLU A 259 0.18 31.28 -7.70
C GLU A 259 0.25 32.03 -9.03
N THR A 260 1.27 32.88 -9.23
CA THR A 260 1.48 33.66 -10.45
C THR A 260 1.68 32.74 -11.66
N GLU A 261 2.49 31.70 -11.54
CA GLU A 261 2.72 30.72 -12.61
C GLU A 261 1.45 29.94 -12.98
N VAL A 262 0.64 29.58 -11.97
CA VAL A 262 -0.66 28.92 -12.19
C VAL A 262 -1.61 29.86 -12.92
N ILE A 263 -1.71 31.13 -12.50
CA ILE A 263 -2.54 32.15 -13.13
C ILE A 263 -2.10 32.42 -14.57
N ASP A 264 -0.79 32.56 -14.79
CA ASP A 264 -0.21 32.79 -16.11
C ASP A 264 -0.51 31.62 -17.05
N LYS A 265 -0.40 30.37 -16.58
CA LYS A 265 -0.72 29.20 -17.40
C LYS A 265 -2.20 29.06 -17.70
N LEU A 266 -3.07 29.34 -16.73
CA LEU A 266 -4.52 29.40 -16.94
C LEU A 266 -4.88 30.44 -18.02
N ARG A 267 -4.19 31.59 -18.03
CA ARG A 267 -4.34 32.63 -19.05
C ARG A 267 -3.81 32.17 -20.41
N GLU A 268 -2.59 31.64 -20.48
CA GLU A 268 -1.94 31.17 -21.72
C GLU A 268 -2.79 30.12 -22.42
N ASN A 269 -3.28 29.14 -21.67
CA ASN A 269 -4.13 28.09 -22.20
C ASN A 269 -5.51 28.63 -22.58
N GLY A 270 -5.90 29.82 -22.12
CA GLY A 270 -7.23 30.41 -22.35
C GLY A 270 -8.34 29.67 -21.59
N HIS A 271 -8.02 29.17 -20.38
CA HIS A 271 -8.97 28.40 -19.60
C HIS A 271 -10.10 29.28 -19.06
N VAL A 272 -11.27 28.66 -18.87
CA VAL A 272 -12.32 29.19 -17.98
C VAL A 272 -12.23 28.44 -16.67
N PHE A 273 -11.83 29.12 -15.59
CA PHE A 273 -11.66 28.50 -14.29
C PHE A 273 -12.99 28.43 -13.56
N ILE A 274 -13.42 27.21 -13.17
CA ILE A 274 -14.71 26.96 -12.53
C ILE A 274 -14.48 26.37 -11.14
N ILE A 275 -14.95 27.06 -10.11
CA ILE A 275 -14.90 26.61 -8.71
C ILE A 275 -16.30 26.25 -8.26
N ASP A 276 -16.51 25.01 -7.85
CA ASP A 276 -17.78 24.51 -7.34
C ASP A 276 -17.75 24.31 -5.82
N GLY A 277 -18.63 25.00 -5.11
CA GLY A 277 -18.87 24.77 -3.68
C GLY A 277 -18.02 25.62 -2.73
N LEU A 278 -17.68 26.86 -3.07
CA LEU A 278 -16.87 27.74 -2.21
C LEU A 278 -17.46 27.92 -0.80
N ASP A 279 -18.77 27.81 -0.65
CA ASP A 279 -19.46 27.85 0.64
C ASP A 279 -19.08 26.71 1.60
N HIS A 280 -18.57 25.58 1.10
CA HIS A 280 -18.09 24.51 1.98
C HIS A 280 -16.83 24.91 2.75
N VAL A 281 -15.94 25.71 2.16
CA VAL A 281 -14.78 26.27 2.88
C VAL A 281 -15.27 27.22 3.98
N GLU A 282 -16.21 28.12 3.65
CA GLU A 282 -16.77 29.06 4.64
C GLU A 282 -17.44 28.36 5.83
N ASN A 283 -18.12 27.22 5.59
CA ASN A 283 -18.86 26.51 6.64
C ASN A 283 -18.02 25.52 7.45
N TYR A 284 -16.96 24.94 6.86
CA TYR A 284 -16.25 23.80 7.45
C TYR A 284 -14.72 24.00 7.59
N ASN A 285 -14.12 24.98 6.92
CA ASN A 285 -12.72 25.39 7.09
C ASN A 285 -12.54 26.90 6.91
N SER A 286 -13.18 27.69 7.78
CA SER A 286 -13.25 29.14 7.63
C SER A 286 -11.89 29.84 7.70
N GLU A 287 -10.88 29.21 8.32
CA GLU A 287 -9.53 29.78 8.48
C GLU A 287 -8.81 30.00 7.13
N ASP A 288 -9.08 29.16 6.13
CA ASP A 288 -8.45 29.26 4.81
C ASP A 288 -9.27 30.06 3.79
N LEU A 289 -10.53 30.42 4.10
CA LEU A 289 -11.44 31.06 3.14
C LEU A 289 -10.85 32.32 2.49
N GLU A 290 -10.17 33.17 3.27
CA GLU A 290 -9.54 34.39 2.76
C GLU A 290 -8.51 34.09 1.67
N LYS A 291 -7.70 33.04 1.85
CA LYS A 291 -6.68 32.63 0.87
C LYS A 291 -7.31 32.23 -0.47
N PHE A 292 -8.42 31.49 -0.44
CA PHE A 292 -9.17 31.14 -1.65
C PHE A 292 -9.69 32.39 -2.38
N VAL A 293 -10.26 33.34 -1.63
CA VAL A 293 -10.83 34.57 -2.18
C VAL A 293 -9.74 35.46 -2.77
N ASP A 294 -8.59 35.58 -2.11
CA ASP A 294 -7.44 36.34 -2.59
C ASP A 294 -6.88 35.76 -3.89
N PHE A 295 -6.72 34.44 -3.99
CA PHE A 295 -6.32 33.77 -5.23
C PHE A 295 -7.32 34.05 -6.36
N ILE A 296 -8.62 33.91 -6.10
CA ILE A 296 -9.66 34.20 -7.10
C ILE A 296 -9.52 35.64 -7.57
N ASN A 297 -9.37 36.61 -6.67
CA ASN A 297 -9.24 38.02 -7.03
C ASN A 297 -8.01 38.31 -7.89
N GLN A 298 -6.88 37.63 -7.63
CA GLN A 298 -5.67 37.73 -8.46
C GLN A 298 -5.85 37.09 -9.85
N LEU A 299 -6.72 36.07 -9.97
CA LEU A 299 -7.01 35.37 -11.22
C LEU A 299 -7.90 36.19 -12.17
N ILE A 300 -8.86 36.96 -11.64
CA ILE A 300 -9.89 37.72 -12.41
C ILE A 300 -9.32 38.56 -13.57
N PRO A 301 -8.22 39.34 -13.41
CA PRO A 301 -7.69 40.17 -14.50
C PRO A 301 -7.16 39.35 -15.69
N ASN A 302 -6.78 38.09 -15.44
CA ASN A 302 -6.03 37.26 -16.38
C ASN A 302 -6.86 36.10 -16.96
N CYS A 303 -7.88 35.63 -16.25
CA CYS A 303 -8.63 34.44 -16.62
C CYS A 303 -10.12 34.59 -16.28
N LYS A 304 -10.98 34.13 -17.20
CA LYS A 304 -12.43 34.08 -16.96
C LYS A 304 -12.72 33.09 -15.85
N THR A 305 -13.30 33.58 -14.76
CA THR A 305 -13.55 32.78 -13.56
C THR A 305 -15.04 32.66 -13.29
N ILE A 306 -15.52 31.45 -13.01
CA ILE A 306 -16.88 31.16 -12.59
C ILE A 306 -16.82 30.54 -11.20
N VAL A 307 -17.45 31.19 -10.22
CA VAL A 307 -17.57 30.68 -8.87
C VAL A 307 -19.02 30.25 -8.66
N LEU A 308 -19.24 29.02 -8.20
CA LEU A 308 -20.57 28.54 -7.81
C LEU A 308 -20.59 28.31 -6.31
N SER A 309 -21.56 28.91 -5.63
CA SER A 309 -21.72 28.72 -4.19
C SER A 309 -23.15 28.96 -3.75
N ARG A 310 -23.44 28.60 -2.50
CA ARG A 310 -24.54 29.24 -1.74
C ARG A 310 -24.21 30.72 -1.50
N PRO A 311 -25.19 31.57 -1.14
CA PRO A 311 -24.91 32.94 -0.73
C PRO A 311 -23.85 32.94 0.39
N LEU A 312 -22.70 33.57 0.12
CA LEU A 312 -21.58 33.65 1.06
C LEU A 312 -21.88 34.70 2.13
N LYS A 313 -21.43 34.46 3.37
CA LYS A 313 -21.44 35.48 4.43
C LYS A 313 -20.41 36.57 4.15
N LEU A 314 -19.26 36.18 3.59
CA LEU A 314 -18.24 37.12 3.14
C LEU A 314 -18.75 37.96 1.96
N LYS A 315 -18.63 39.29 2.09
CA LYS A 315 -19.04 40.22 1.03
C LYS A 315 -17.99 40.29 -0.07
N THR A 316 -18.33 39.79 -1.25
CA THR A 316 -17.49 39.90 -2.46
C THR A 316 -18.03 40.95 -3.43
N ILE A 317 -17.15 41.51 -4.26
CA ILE A 317 -17.50 42.50 -5.31
C ILE A 317 -17.84 41.86 -6.67
N TRP A 318 -17.95 40.54 -6.71
CA TRP A 318 -18.10 39.77 -7.96
C TRP A 318 -19.49 39.96 -8.57
N LYS A 319 -19.58 39.94 -9.91
CA LYS A 319 -20.87 40.02 -10.61
C LYS A 319 -21.70 38.78 -10.29
N LYS A 320 -22.83 38.97 -9.63
CA LYS A 320 -23.71 37.89 -9.19
C LYS A 320 -24.77 37.57 -10.22
N GLN A 321 -25.05 36.28 -10.35
CA GLN A 321 -26.19 35.76 -11.06
C GLN A 321 -26.86 34.68 -10.23
N ILE A 322 -28.19 34.75 -10.15
CA ILE A 322 -28.99 33.75 -9.46
C ILE A 322 -29.31 32.60 -10.43
N LEU A 323 -28.99 31.38 -10.01
CA LEU A 323 -29.42 30.18 -10.71
C LEU A 323 -30.88 29.89 -10.33
N ASN A 324 -31.79 30.07 -11.29
CA ASN A 324 -33.22 29.86 -11.10
C ASN A 324 -33.60 28.38 -11.24
N ASN A 325 -34.79 28.05 -10.73
CA ASN A 325 -35.47 26.76 -10.93
C ASN A 325 -35.67 26.45 -12.43
N TRP A 326 -35.94 25.19 -12.73
CA TRP A 326 -36.32 24.77 -14.08
C TRP A 326 -37.70 25.30 -14.45
N ASN A 327 -37.93 25.58 -15.73
CA ASN A 327 -39.28 25.79 -16.24
C ASN A 327 -40.00 24.45 -16.49
N GLU A 328 -41.27 24.50 -16.89
CA GLU A 328 -42.09 23.30 -17.07
C GLU A 328 -41.54 22.33 -18.14
N ASN A 329 -41.01 22.86 -19.25
CA ASN A 329 -40.45 22.04 -20.32
C ASN A 329 -39.11 21.41 -19.90
N GLU A 330 -38.27 22.16 -19.22
CA GLU A 330 -37.01 21.66 -18.65
C GLU A 330 -37.27 20.56 -17.62
N THR A 331 -38.27 20.75 -16.75
CA THR A 331 -38.69 19.76 -15.75
C THR A 331 -39.20 18.47 -16.42
N LYS A 332 -40.03 18.59 -17.47
CA LYS A 332 -40.51 17.45 -18.25
C LYS A 332 -39.36 16.66 -18.89
N LYS A 333 -38.38 17.36 -19.46
CA LYS A 333 -37.21 16.73 -20.06
C LYS A 333 -36.43 15.90 -19.04
N VAL A 334 -36.15 16.48 -17.87
CA VAL A 334 -35.44 15.77 -16.80
C VAL A 334 -36.21 14.54 -16.32
N LEU A 335 -37.52 14.68 -16.11
CA LEU A 335 -38.39 13.59 -15.68
C LEU A 335 -38.43 12.43 -16.69
N ASP A 336 -38.40 12.72 -17.99
CA ASP A 336 -38.39 11.71 -19.04
C ASP A 336 -37.04 10.99 -19.14
N GLU A 337 -35.94 11.75 -19.23
CA GLU A 337 -34.61 11.18 -19.48
C GLU A 337 -34.01 10.46 -18.24
N LEU A 338 -34.12 11.03 -17.04
CA LEU A 338 -33.52 10.42 -15.82
C LEU A 338 -34.46 9.44 -15.10
N TYR A 339 -35.77 9.72 -15.13
CA TYR A 339 -36.75 8.98 -14.31
C TYR A 339 -37.74 8.18 -15.16
N HIS A 340 -37.68 8.27 -16.49
CA HIS A 340 -38.58 7.61 -17.44
C HIS A 340 -40.06 7.93 -17.20
N ILE A 341 -40.34 9.19 -16.85
CA ILE A 341 -41.69 9.71 -16.61
C ILE A 341 -42.05 10.65 -17.76
N ASN A 342 -42.83 10.14 -18.72
CA ASN A 342 -43.19 10.86 -19.95
C ASN A 342 -44.66 11.35 -19.99
N LYS A 343 -45.50 10.92 -19.04
CA LYS A 343 -46.92 11.26 -19.04
C LYS A 343 -47.12 12.74 -18.67
N TYR A 344 -47.57 13.53 -19.65
CA TYR A 344 -47.75 14.99 -19.52
C TYR A 344 -48.47 15.42 -18.23
N SER A 345 -49.59 14.76 -17.88
CA SER A 345 -50.38 15.11 -16.69
C SER A 345 -49.58 14.97 -15.38
N ILE A 346 -48.67 14.00 -15.32
CA ILE A 346 -47.85 13.70 -14.15
C ILE A 346 -46.71 14.70 -14.07
N CYS A 347 -46.00 14.94 -15.18
CA CYS A 347 -44.92 15.92 -15.21
C CYS A 347 -45.40 17.35 -14.91
N SER A 348 -46.57 17.75 -15.44
CA SER A 348 -47.18 19.05 -15.12
C SER A 348 -47.61 19.14 -13.65
N SER A 349 -48.08 18.04 -13.06
CA SER A 349 -48.41 18.01 -11.63
C SER A 349 -47.15 18.17 -10.77
N ILE A 350 -46.07 17.42 -11.06
CA ILE A 350 -44.79 17.56 -10.36
C ILE A 350 -44.26 19.00 -10.47
N TYR A 351 -44.31 19.60 -11.66
CA TYR A 351 -43.90 21.00 -11.85
C TYR A 351 -44.75 21.98 -11.03
N SER A 352 -46.08 21.81 -11.01
CA SER A 352 -46.96 22.70 -10.24
C SER A 352 -46.68 22.71 -8.74
N ILE A 353 -46.24 21.57 -8.18
CA ILE A 353 -45.92 21.42 -6.76
C ILE A 353 -44.51 21.93 -6.45
N THR A 354 -43.53 21.55 -7.28
CA THR A 354 -42.10 21.81 -7.01
C THR A 354 -41.60 23.16 -7.55
N ASP A 355 -42.38 23.83 -8.39
CA ASP A 355 -41.99 25.02 -9.15
C ASP A 355 -40.68 24.83 -9.92
N GLY A 356 -40.41 23.58 -10.35
CA GLY A 356 -39.20 23.18 -11.06
C GLY A 356 -37.90 23.22 -10.25
N TYR A 357 -37.94 23.24 -8.92
CA TYR A 357 -36.74 23.18 -8.08
C TYR A 357 -36.04 21.81 -8.24
N PRO A 358 -34.82 21.71 -8.82
CA PRO A 358 -34.18 20.44 -9.19
C PRO A 358 -34.15 19.34 -8.13
N ILE A 359 -33.71 19.63 -6.90
CA ILE A 359 -33.71 18.63 -5.82
C ILE A 359 -35.12 18.15 -5.44
N LEU A 360 -36.13 19.04 -5.49
CA LEU A 360 -37.53 18.65 -5.26
C LEU A 360 -38.07 17.85 -6.44
N VAL A 361 -37.75 18.24 -7.68
CA VAL A 361 -38.09 17.46 -8.88
C VAL A 361 -37.50 16.06 -8.81
N LYS A 362 -36.24 15.92 -8.34
CA LYS A 362 -35.63 14.62 -8.05
C LYS A 362 -36.44 13.84 -7.02
N PHE A 363 -36.74 14.44 -5.86
CA PHE A 363 -37.50 13.78 -4.80
C PHE A 363 -38.85 13.26 -5.30
N PHE A 364 -39.56 14.06 -6.09
CA PHE A 364 -40.83 13.67 -6.69
C PHE A 364 -40.68 12.64 -7.81
N GLY A 365 -39.63 12.73 -8.63
CA GLY A 365 -39.31 11.76 -9.68
C GLY A 365 -38.99 10.38 -9.10
N GLU A 366 -38.15 10.33 -8.07
CA GLU A 366 -37.83 9.09 -7.34
C GLU A 366 -39.04 8.55 -6.57
N HIS A 367 -39.83 9.43 -5.92
CA HIS A 367 -41.07 9.02 -5.26
C HIS A 367 -42.03 8.38 -6.26
N TYR A 368 -42.26 9.01 -7.41
CA TYR A 368 -43.11 8.44 -8.45
C TYR A 368 -42.52 7.14 -9.02
N LYS A 369 -41.20 7.03 -9.18
CA LYS A 369 -40.55 5.79 -9.61
C LYS A 369 -40.83 4.65 -8.63
N ALA A 370 -40.74 4.93 -7.33
CA ALA A 370 -40.94 3.97 -6.24
C ALA A 370 -42.43 3.59 -6.03
N PHE A 371 -43.34 4.56 -6.01
CA PHE A 371 -44.74 4.35 -5.59
C PHE A 371 -45.78 4.49 -6.70
N LYS A 372 -45.39 4.95 -7.89
CA LYS A 372 -46.29 5.26 -9.03
C LYS A 372 -47.36 6.30 -8.74
N GLU A 373 -47.18 7.08 -7.66
CA GLU A 373 -48.07 8.15 -7.24
C GLU A 373 -47.27 9.44 -6.96
N ILE A 374 -47.94 10.59 -6.96
CA ILE A 374 -47.34 11.87 -6.60
C ILE A 374 -47.73 12.16 -5.13
N PRO A 375 -46.78 12.58 -4.27
CA PRO A 375 -47.12 12.97 -2.91
C PRO A 375 -48.20 14.06 -2.87
N ASN A 376 -49.20 13.88 -2.01
CA ASN A 376 -50.24 14.90 -1.79
C ASN A 376 -49.69 16.05 -0.92
N LEU A 377 -48.90 16.92 -1.53
CA LEU A 377 -48.27 18.08 -0.89
C LEU A 377 -48.77 19.38 -1.52
N GLU A 378 -48.81 20.44 -0.72
CA GLU A 378 -49.09 21.79 -1.23
C GLU A 378 -47.91 22.29 -2.07
N LYS A 379 -48.12 23.39 -2.81
CA LYS A 379 -47.04 24.02 -3.57
C LYS A 379 -45.89 24.41 -2.65
N LEU A 380 -44.69 23.91 -2.96
CA LEU A 380 -43.49 24.04 -2.15
C LEU A 380 -42.72 25.32 -2.49
N LYS A 381 -42.27 26.07 -1.47
CA LYS A 381 -41.43 27.26 -1.65
C LYS A 381 -39.94 26.94 -1.78
N ASP A 382 -39.47 25.97 -1.00
CA ASP A 382 -38.09 25.51 -0.97
C ASP A 382 -37.97 24.11 -0.33
N VAL A 383 -36.73 23.67 -0.13
CA VAL A 383 -36.41 22.36 0.47
C VAL A 383 -36.79 22.29 1.95
N GLU A 384 -36.75 23.41 2.67
CA GLU A 384 -37.14 23.44 4.08
C GLU A 384 -38.65 23.32 4.23
N ASP A 385 -39.42 23.98 3.35
CA ASP A 385 -40.88 23.84 3.24
C ASP A 385 -41.29 22.40 2.92
N TYR A 386 -40.57 21.76 1.98
CA TYR A 386 -40.74 20.33 1.72
C TYR A 386 -40.52 19.50 2.97
N TYR A 387 -39.39 19.67 3.66
CA TYR A 387 -39.12 18.97 4.90
C TYR A 387 -40.15 19.25 5.98
N ASN A 388 -40.65 20.48 6.10
CA ASN A 388 -41.69 20.83 7.06
C ASN A 388 -43.00 20.07 6.80
N GLN A 389 -43.40 19.90 5.54
CA GLN A 389 -44.63 19.19 5.17
C GLN A 389 -44.50 17.66 5.29
N ILE A 390 -43.32 17.09 5.04
CA ILE A 390 -43.12 15.63 5.21
C ILE A 390 -42.70 15.23 6.63
N LEU A 391 -42.25 16.17 7.45
CA LEU A 391 -41.84 15.96 8.85
C LEU A 391 -42.76 16.69 9.83
N GLU A 392 -44.08 16.55 9.70
CA GLU A 392 -45.02 17.14 10.67
C GLU A 392 -44.85 16.53 12.08
N SER A 393 -44.52 15.25 12.15
CA SER A 393 -44.31 14.52 13.40
C SER A 393 -43.02 14.94 14.12
N VAL A 394 -43.17 15.49 15.33
CA VAL A 394 -42.05 15.81 16.24
C VAL A 394 -41.22 14.56 16.55
N ASN A 395 -41.84 13.38 16.61
CA ASN A 395 -41.17 12.11 16.85
C ASN A 395 -40.22 11.75 15.70
N THR A 396 -40.64 11.93 14.44
CA THR A 396 -39.81 11.67 13.26
C THR A 396 -38.64 12.64 13.17
N LYS A 397 -38.87 13.94 13.37
CA LYS A 397 -37.78 14.94 13.44
C LYS A 397 -36.75 14.55 14.50
N THR A 398 -37.24 14.20 15.69
CA THR A 398 -36.41 13.76 16.79
C THR A 398 -35.63 12.51 16.38
N ALA A 399 -36.27 11.50 15.77
CA ALA A 399 -35.63 10.27 15.29
C ALA A 399 -34.50 10.53 14.27
N LEU A 400 -34.69 11.44 13.31
CA LEU A 400 -33.68 11.77 12.29
C LEU A 400 -32.41 12.44 12.85
N THR A 401 -32.48 13.09 14.01
CA THR A 401 -31.26 13.66 14.65
C THR A 401 -30.21 12.60 15.00
N LEU A 402 -30.53 11.30 14.93
CA LEU A 402 -29.55 10.23 15.04
C LEU A 402 -28.42 10.37 14.02
N PHE A 403 -28.73 10.75 12.77
CA PHE A 403 -27.72 10.92 11.72
C PHE A 403 -26.75 12.08 11.95
N LEU A 404 -27.04 12.96 12.92
CA LEU A 404 -26.12 14.02 13.36
C LEU A 404 -25.08 13.55 14.40
N SER A 405 -25.20 12.31 14.90
CA SER A 405 -24.34 11.76 15.95
C SER A 405 -23.10 11.02 15.45
N SER A 406 -23.04 10.72 14.14
CA SER A 406 -21.92 10.06 13.48
C SER A 406 -21.74 10.64 12.07
N GLN A 407 -20.50 10.70 11.59
CA GLN A 407 -20.18 11.09 10.22
C GLN A 407 -20.16 9.89 9.25
N SER A 408 -20.51 8.69 9.73
CA SER A 408 -20.52 7.44 8.95
C SER A 408 -21.95 6.94 8.69
N PHE A 409 -22.06 5.81 7.97
CA PHE A 409 -23.32 5.10 7.81
C PHE A 409 -23.79 4.47 9.14
N PHE A 410 -25.08 4.16 9.22
CA PHE A 410 -25.67 3.30 10.25
C PHE A 410 -26.16 2.00 9.61
N MET A 411 -25.95 0.87 10.27
CA MET A 411 -26.60 -0.38 9.86
C MET A 411 -28.08 -0.36 10.28
N GLU A 412 -28.92 -1.10 9.56
CA GLU A 412 -30.36 -1.17 9.86
C GLU A 412 -30.62 -1.66 11.30
N SER A 413 -29.83 -2.62 11.78
CA SER A 413 -29.92 -3.10 13.18
C SER A 413 -29.47 -2.05 14.22
N GLU A 414 -28.61 -1.10 13.83
CA GLU A 414 -28.12 -0.03 14.70
C GLU A 414 -29.17 1.06 14.91
N LEU A 415 -29.99 1.33 13.90
CA LEU A 415 -31.11 2.26 14.03
C LEU A 415 -32.05 1.82 15.17
N LYS A 416 -32.34 0.51 15.24
CA LYS A 416 -33.14 -0.09 16.33
C LYS A 416 -32.43 -0.05 17.67
N LEU A 417 -31.10 -0.17 17.68
CA LEU A 417 -30.32 -0.11 18.92
C LEU A 417 -30.30 1.30 19.52
N PHE A 418 -30.20 2.34 18.68
CA PHE A 418 -30.06 3.72 19.13
C PHE A 418 -31.38 4.43 19.41
N LEU A 419 -32.50 3.91 18.90
CA LEU A 419 -33.83 4.49 19.06
C LEU A 419 -34.71 3.56 19.89
N LYS A 420 -35.55 4.13 20.77
CA LYS A 420 -36.62 3.38 21.44
C LYS A 420 -37.64 2.89 20.41
N ASP A 421 -38.33 1.77 20.68
CA ASP A 421 -39.25 1.10 19.73
C ASP A 421 -40.15 2.09 18.95
N GLU A 422 -40.89 2.96 19.64
CA GLU A 422 -41.77 3.94 18.97
C GLU A 422 -41.01 4.92 18.04
N LEU A 423 -39.81 5.38 18.42
CA LEU A 423 -39.00 6.28 17.58
C LEU A 423 -38.34 5.54 16.42
N PHE A 424 -38.01 4.26 16.61
CA PHE A 424 -37.50 3.41 15.55
C PHE A 424 -38.58 3.16 14.49
N ASP A 425 -39.80 2.80 14.91
CA ASP A 425 -40.93 2.57 14.00
C ASP A 425 -41.22 3.83 13.18
N ASN A 426 -41.28 5.00 13.84
CA ASN A 426 -41.43 6.29 13.15
C ASN A 426 -40.31 6.58 12.14
N LEU A 427 -39.07 6.15 12.42
CA LEU A 427 -37.95 6.32 11.49
C LEU A 427 -38.05 5.34 10.31
N GLN A 428 -38.39 4.08 10.57
CA GLN A 428 -38.57 3.08 9.52
C GLN A 428 -39.70 3.46 8.58
N GLU A 429 -40.87 3.84 9.12
CA GLU A 429 -41.99 4.33 8.31
C GLU A 429 -41.57 5.51 7.43
N PHE A 430 -40.77 6.43 7.97
CA PHE A 430 -40.25 7.57 7.23
C PHE A 430 -39.24 7.16 6.13
N ILE A 431 -38.30 6.27 6.43
CA ILE A 431 -37.35 5.74 5.44
C ILE A 431 -38.10 5.02 4.32
N THR A 432 -39.12 4.23 4.66
CA THR A 432 -39.93 3.50 3.68
C THR A 432 -40.80 4.44 2.85
N ALA A 433 -41.35 5.51 3.41
CA ALA A 433 -42.15 6.50 2.68
C ALA A 433 -41.29 7.43 1.79
N TYR A 434 -40.06 7.72 2.20
CA TYR A 434 -39.16 8.67 1.55
C TYR A 434 -37.74 8.11 1.31
N PRO A 435 -37.60 6.96 0.61
CA PRO A 435 -36.32 6.24 0.52
C PRO A 435 -35.21 7.04 -0.19
N TYR A 436 -35.57 7.94 -1.09
CA TYR A 436 -34.65 8.80 -1.85
C TYR A 436 -33.97 9.91 -1.02
N LEU A 437 -34.37 10.10 0.24
CA LEU A 437 -33.67 10.98 1.19
C LEU A 437 -32.47 10.29 1.84
N PHE A 438 -32.31 8.99 1.59
CA PHE A 438 -31.27 8.14 2.15
C PHE A 438 -30.45 7.51 1.03
N GLU A 439 -29.18 7.27 1.31
CA GLU A 439 -28.34 6.36 0.54
C GLU A 439 -28.35 5.02 1.25
N LYS A 440 -28.90 3.98 0.60
CA LYS A 440 -28.92 2.60 1.12
C LYS A 440 -28.01 1.72 0.27
N ARG A 441 -26.94 1.20 0.88
CA ARG A 441 -26.07 0.17 0.27
C ARG A 441 -26.16 -1.09 1.12
N LEU A 442 -26.85 -2.11 0.60
CA LEU A 442 -27.22 -3.30 1.36
C LEU A 442 -27.96 -2.92 2.67
N ASN A 443 -27.38 -3.22 3.82
CA ASN A 443 -27.89 -2.91 5.16
C ASN A 443 -27.42 -1.55 5.72
N ARG A 444 -26.62 -0.80 4.98
CA ARG A 444 -26.05 0.49 5.42
C ARG A 444 -26.90 1.64 4.95
N ILE A 445 -27.20 2.57 5.85
CA ILE A 445 -28.08 3.71 5.64
C ILE A 445 -27.34 4.99 6.07
N SER A 446 -27.27 5.95 5.16
CA SER A 446 -26.80 7.31 5.44
C SER A 446 -27.73 8.34 4.80
N LEU A 447 -27.62 9.61 5.20
CA LEU A 447 -28.40 10.66 4.55
C LEU A 447 -27.84 10.98 3.17
N PHE A 448 -28.74 11.08 2.18
CA PHE A 448 -28.36 11.30 0.79
C PHE A 448 -27.69 12.67 0.58
N HIS A 449 -28.18 13.73 1.25
CA HIS A 449 -27.71 15.09 1.00
C HIS A 449 -27.63 15.93 2.29
N ASP A 450 -26.60 16.78 2.38
CA ASP A 450 -26.31 17.65 3.54
C ASP A 450 -27.43 18.66 3.87
N SER A 451 -28.33 18.96 2.93
CA SER A 451 -29.47 19.85 3.18
C SER A 451 -30.35 19.37 4.35
N LEU A 452 -30.52 18.05 4.49
CA LEU A 452 -31.32 17.51 5.59
C LEU A 452 -30.56 17.59 6.92
N ASN A 453 -29.24 17.35 6.92
CA ASN A 453 -28.39 17.57 8.11
C ASN A 453 -28.51 19.01 8.60
N LYS A 454 -28.37 19.97 7.67
CA LYS A 454 -28.48 21.39 7.96
C LYS A 454 -29.86 21.73 8.53
N TYR A 455 -30.93 21.29 7.86
CA TYR A 455 -32.30 21.50 8.32
C TYR A 455 -32.50 21.01 9.76
N LEU A 456 -32.07 19.77 10.06
CA LEU A 456 -32.22 19.17 11.39
C LEU A 456 -31.47 19.95 12.48
N ARG A 457 -30.29 20.52 12.18
CA ARG A 457 -29.54 21.38 13.11
C ARG A 457 -30.25 22.70 13.38
N GLU A 458 -30.91 23.27 12.37
CA GLU A 458 -31.62 24.56 12.47
C GLU A 458 -32.98 24.45 13.18
N GLN A 459 -33.56 23.24 13.31
CA GLN A 459 -34.81 23.02 14.05
C GLN A 459 -34.68 23.26 15.58
N GLY A 460 -33.49 23.50 16.10
CA GLY A 460 -33.26 23.72 17.55
C GLY A 460 -33.54 22.49 18.41
N ILE A 461 -33.60 21.30 17.81
CA ILE A 461 -33.81 20.04 18.53
C ILE A 461 -32.51 19.69 19.28
N ASN A 462 -32.58 19.64 20.61
CA ASN A 462 -31.44 19.23 21.42
C ASN A 462 -31.14 17.75 21.21
N TYR A 463 -30.18 17.46 20.32
CA TYR A 463 -29.69 16.12 20.06
C TYR A 463 -28.43 15.76 20.88
N LEU A 464 -27.91 16.66 21.73
CA LEU A 464 -26.73 16.39 22.55
C LEU A 464 -26.96 15.18 23.47
N LYS A 465 -28.14 15.09 24.10
CA LYS A 465 -28.51 13.94 24.93
C LYS A 465 -28.50 12.63 24.13
N ARG A 466 -28.93 12.67 22.87
CA ARG A 466 -28.89 11.51 21.98
C ARG A 466 -27.46 11.17 21.59
N LYS A 467 -26.65 12.17 21.23
CA LYS A 467 -25.23 12.00 20.95
C LYS A 467 -24.50 11.36 22.13
N ASP A 468 -24.77 11.83 23.36
CA ASP A 468 -24.25 11.22 24.58
C ASP A 468 -24.71 9.76 24.72
N THR A 469 -26.01 9.49 24.51
CA THR A 469 -26.56 8.11 24.57
C THR A 469 -25.92 7.19 23.52
N VAL A 470 -25.74 7.67 22.30
CA VAL A 470 -25.06 6.94 21.22
C VAL A 470 -23.61 6.67 21.62
N GLY A 471 -22.90 7.69 22.13
CA GLY A 471 -21.53 7.53 22.61
C GLY A 471 -21.40 6.51 23.75
N GLU A 472 -22.34 6.50 24.69
CA GLU A 472 -22.41 5.52 25.78
C GLU A 472 -22.67 4.10 25.27
N ILE A 473 -23.61 3.93 24.32
CA ILE A 473 -23.91 2.62 23.71
C ILE A 473 -22.70 2.11 22.93
N VAL A 474 -22.11 2.95 22.06
CA VAL A 474 -20.94 2.60 21.25
C VAL A 474 -19.76 2.25 22.16
N SER A 475 -19.46 3.08 23.15
CA SER A 475 -18.37 2.81 24.10
C SER A 475 -18.62 1.52 24.89
N SER A 476 -19.85 1.30 25.36
CA SER A 476 -20.20 0.07 26.09
C SER A 476 -20.11 -1.18 25.23
N SER A 477 -20.54 -1.10 23.96
CA SER A 477 -20.45 -2.19 22.97
C SER A 477 -18.99 -2.55 22.69
N ILE A 478 -18.14 -1.55 22.43
CA ILE A 478 -16.70 -1.76 22.23
C ILE A 478 -16.05 -2.34 23.50
N LEU A 479 -16.33 -1.81 24.70
CA LEU A 479 -15.79 -2.36 25.96
C LEU A 479 -16.27 -3.80 26.24
N LYS A 480 -17.44 -4.19 25.72
CA LYS A 480 -17.92 -5.59 25.72
C LYS A 480 -17.29 -6.46 24.63
N ARG A 481 -16.36 -5.91 23.84
CA ARG A 481 -15.65 -6.58 22.74
C ARG A 481 -16.53 -6.89 21.52
N GLU A 482 -17.64 -6.18 21.37
CA GLU A 482 -18.48 -6.31 20.18
C GLU A 482 -17.84 -5.56 18.99
N LYS A 483 -17.71 -6.26 17.84
CA LYS A 483 -16.99 -5.75 16.65
C LYS A 483 -17.73 -4.64 15.89
N ARG A 484 -19.05 -4.54 16.08
CA ARG A 484 -19.99 -3.69 15.32
C ARG A 484 -19.51 -2.26 15.04
N PHE A 485 -18.90 -1.62 16.03
CA PHE A 485 -18.48 -0.22 15.96
C PHE A 485 -16.97 -0.02 15.85
N MET A 486 -16.17 -1.09 15.93
CA MET A 486 -14.71 -1.00 15.98
C MET A 486 -14.14 -0.31 14.73
N SER A 487 -14.61 -0.68 13.54
CA SER A 487 -14.16 -0.08 12.26
C SER A 487 -14.48 1.42 12.13
N ARG A 488 -15.43 1.93 12.91
CA ARG A 488 -15.92 3.32 12.85
C ARG A 488 -15.68 4.09 14.15
N PHE A 489 -14.82 3.59 15.04
CA PHE A 489 -14.55 4.19 16.35
C PHE A 489 -14.32 5.72 16.31
N ALA A 490 -13.48 6.21 15.39
CA ALA A 490 -13.17 7.63 15.24
C ALA A 490 -14.29 8.46 14.59
N HIS A 491 -15.30 7.81 13.98
CA HIS A 491 -16.44 8.49 13.37
C HIS A 491 -17.51 8.86 14.40
N PHE A 492 -17.46 8.27 15.59
CA PHE A 492 -18.27 8.64 16.74
C PHE A 492 -17.50 9.65 17.59
N GLU A 493 -18.11 10.80 17.87
CA GLU A 493 -17.48 11.86 18.68
C GLU A 493 -17.52 11.51 20.19
N LEU A 494 -16.76 10.49 20.56
CA LEU A 494 -16.65 9.98 21.94
C LEU A 494 -15.87 10.95 22.84
N LYS A 495 -16.25 11.00 24.13
CA LYS A 495 -15.53 11.78 25.16
C LYS A 495 -14.15 11.16 25.43
N THR A 496 -13.17 11.99 25.79
CA THR A 496 -11.79 11.56 26.08
C THR A 496 -11.72 10.43 27.12
N GLU A 497 -12.54 10.49 28.18
CA GLU A 497 -12.62 9.43 29.20
C GLU A 497 -13.08 8.07 28.64
N MET A 498 -13.98 8.07 27.66
CA MET A 498 -14.45 6.86 26.98
C MET A 498 -13.36 6.31 26.07
N LYS A 499 -12.70 7.19 25.30
CA LYS A 499 -11.55 6.83 24.46
C LYS A 499 -10.43 6.20 25.29
N LEU A 500 -10.10 6.80 26.44
CA LEU A 500 -9.08 6.28 27.35
C LEU A 500 -9.39 4.85 27.82
N LYS A 501 -10.63 4.58 28.26
CA LYS A 501 -11.04 3.23 28.71
C LYS A 501 -10.91 2.20 27.59
N ILE A 502 -11.32 2.58 26.37
CA ILE A 502 -11.22 1.72 25.18
C ILE A 502 -9.73 1.46 24.86
N ILE A 503 -8.92 2.51 24.76
CA ILE A 503 -7.48 2.38 24.45
C ILE A 503 -6.79 1.49 25.49
N LYS A 504 -7.06 1.67 26.79
CA LYS A 504 -6.54 0.80 27.86
C LYS A 504 -6.90 -0.66 27.63
N GLN A 505 -8.17 -0.96 27.40
CA GLN A 505 -8.63 -2.35 27.24
C GLN A 505 -8.07 -3.01 25.98
N PHE A 506 -8.02 -2.28 24.86
CA PHE A 506 -7.61 -2.83 23.56
C PHE A 506 -6.11 -2.75 23.32
N SER A 507 -5.36 -2.02 24.15
CA SER A 507 -3.90 -2.13 24.26
C SER A 507 -3.50 -3.33 25.13
N SER A 508 -4.13 -4.49 24.87
CA SER A 508 -3.88 -5.75 25.56
C SER A 508 -3.87 -6.89 24.56
N ILE A 509 -2.78 -7.65 24.51
CA ILE A 509 -2.64 -8.75 23.56
C ILE A 509 -3.62 -9.89 23.82
N GLU A 510 -4.01 -10.10 25.08
CA GLU A 510 -5.00 -11.11 25.46
C GLU A 510 -6.42 -10.72 24.99
N VAL A 511 -6.74 -9.43 25.04
CA VAL A 511 -7.99 -8.92 24.45
C VAL A 511 -7.95 -9.05 22.93
N PHE A 512 -6.81 -8.75 22.30
CA PHE A 512 -6.62 -8.94 20.86
C PHE A 512 -6.76 -10.42 20.45
N LYS A 513 -6.17 -11.36 21.19
CA LYS A 513 -6.37 -12.80 20.97
C LYS A 513 -7.84 -13.18 20.99
N ASP A 514 -8.58 -12.65 21.96
CA ASP A 514 -9.99 -12.99 22.12
C ASP A 514 -10.85 -12.52 20.95
N ILE A 515 -10.66 -11.28 20.49
CA ILE A 515 -11.42 -10.73 19.36
C ILE A 515 -11.06 -11.39 18.01
N MET A 516 -9.85 -11.95 17.91
CA MET A 516 -9.37 -12.59 16.69
C MET A 516 -9.91 -14.00 16.48
N LYS A 517 -10.34 -14.73 17.53
CA LYS A 517 -10.76 -16.15 17.42
C LYS A 517 -11.86 -16.43 16.39
N ASP A 518 -12.77 -15.47 16.21
CA ASP A 518 -13.94 -15.53 15.33
C ASP A 518 -14.00 -14.30 14.41
N CYS A 519 -12.85 -13.76 14.02
CA CYS A 519 -12.75 -12.57 13.18
C CYS A 519 -12.92 -12.90 11.70
N ILE A 520 -14.12 -12.68 11.17
CA ILE A 520 -14.41 -12.83 9.73
C ILE A 520 -14.12 -11.57 8.91
N ASP A 521 -14.23 -10.40 9.52
CA ASP A 521 -13.96 -9.09 8.92
C ASP A 521 -12.69 -8.49 9.54
N PHE A 522 -11.53 -8.98 9.10
CA PHE A 522 -10.22 -8.54 9.60
C PHE A 522 -9.95 -7.06 9.32
N GLU A 523 -10.48 -6.55 8.21
CA GLU A 523 -10.30 -5.16 7.79
C GLU A 523 -10.92 -4.20 8.82
N ALA A 524 -11.99 -4.61 9.50
CA ALA A 524 -12.58 -3.85 10.60
C ALA A 524 -11.64 -3.75 11.81
N ILE A 525 -10.95 -4.84 12.16
CA ILE A 525 -9.98 -4.87 13.26
C ILE A 525 -8.75 -4.03 12.90
N ARG A 526 -8.24 -4.16 11.68
CA ARG A 526 -7.15 -3.32 11.16
C ARG A 526 -7.49 -1.82 11.24
N ALA A 527 -8.67 -1.45 10.73
CA ALA A 527 -9.15 -0.06 10.80
C ALA A 527 -9.25 0.43 12.24
N PHE A 528 -9.73 -0.40 13.17
CA PHE A 528 -9.86 -0.05 14.58
C PHE A 528 -8.51 0.24 15.23
N TYR A 529 -7.51 -0.62 15.07
CA TYR A 529 -6.19 -0.41 15.69
C TYR A 529 -5.44 0.79 15.09
N ASN A 530 -5.64 1.08 13.80
CA ASN A 530 -5.14 2.32 13.21
C ASN A 530 -5.79 3.55 13.85
N GLN A 531 -7.11 3.53 14.05
CA GLN A 531 -7.83 4.60 14.74
C GLN A 531 -7.46 4.72 16.22
N LEU A 532 -7.16 3.61 16.91
CA LEU A 532 -6.65 3.65 18.29
C LEU A 532 -5.29 4.33 18.36
N ARG A 533 -4.38 4.02 17.42
CA ARG A 533 -3.08 4.67 17.32
C ARG A 533 -3.22 6.18 17.09
N GLU A 534 -4.19 6.60 16.28
CA GLU A 534 -4.50 8.02 16.07
C GLU A 534 -5.08 8.68 17.32
N ALA A 535 -6.04 8.03 17.97
CA ALA A 535 -6.69 8.55 19.17
C ALA A 535 -5.75 8.69 20.38
N LEU A 536 -4.59 8.01 20.37
CA LEU A 536 -3.54 8.23 21.38
C LEU A 536 -3.09 9.70 21.45
N MET A 537 -3.15 10.46 20.35
CA MET A 537 -2.78 11.88 20.33
C MET A 537 -3.64 12.75 21.24
N GLU A 538 -4.84 12.27 21.60
CA GLU A 538 -5.77 12.97 22.48
C GLU A 538 -5.62 12.59 23.96
N ILE A 539 -4.69 11.67 24.28
CA ILE A 539 -4.51 11.06 25.61
C ILE A 539 -3.14 11.44 26.17
N SER A 540 -3.04 11.63 27.49
CA SER A 540 -1.75 11.88 28.14
C SER A 540 -0.90 10.62 28.17
N CYS A 541 0.43 10.76 27.99
CA CYS A 541 1.34 9.62 28.08
C CYS A 541 1.34 8.94 29.46
N ASP A 542 1.01 9.69 30.52
CA ASP A 542 0.93 9.19 31.89
C ASP A 542 -0.32 8.34 32.17
N ASP A 543 -1.35 8.45 31.32
CA ASP A 543 -2.59 7.72 31.51
C ASP A 543 -2.43 6.23 31.19
N LEU A 544 -1.37 5.82 30.49
CA LEU A 544 -1.08 4.44 30.09
C LEU A 544 0.18 3.89 30.76
N GLU A 545 0.23 2.57 30.89
CA GLU A 545 1.43 1.84 31.32
C GLU A 545 2.28 1.39 30.14
N ILE A 546 3.56 1.10 30.41
CA ILE A 546 4.55 0.65 29.40
C ILE A 546 4.04 -0.57 28.63
N THR A 547 3.39 -1.50 29.33
CA THR A 547 2.80 -2.70 28.72
C THR A 547 1.70 -2.40 27.72
N HIS A 548 0.89 -1.37 27.94
CA HIS A 548 -0.13 -0.97 26.97
C HIS A 548 0.52 -0.54 25.64
N TYR A 549 1.59 0.25 25.70
CA TYR A 549 2.31 0.66 24.50
C TYR A 549 2.98 -0.52 23.79
N TYR A 550 3.55 -1.45 24.57
CA TYR A 550 4.17 -2.64 23.99
C TYR A 550 3.14 -3.53 23.30
N ASP A 551 2.05 -3.89 23.98
CA ASP A 551 0.96 -4.69 23.43
C ASP A 551 0.39 -4.05 22.17
N LEU A 552 0.10 -2.75 22.22
CA LEU A 552 -0.40 -2.03 21.05
C LEU A 552 0.61 -2.08 19.89
N SER A 553 1.92 -1.94 20.16
CA SER A 553 2.95 -2.05 19.11
C SER A 553 3.02 -3.44 18.48
N LEU A 554 2.90 -4.50 19.30
CA LEU A 554 2.86 -5.89 18.84
C LEU A 554 1.62 -6.14 17.99
N ILE A 555 0.45 -5.65 18.44
CA ILE A 555 -0.81 -5.79 17.72
C ILE A 555 -0.77 -5.02 16.40
N ILE A 556 -0.28 -3.78 16.38
CA ILE A 556 -0.11 -2.98 15.16
C ILE A 556 0.78 -3.72 14.14
N ASN A 557 1.86 -4.37 14.60
CA ASN A 557 2.71 -5.19 13.73
C ASN A 557 1.96 -6.40 13.14
N ILE A 558 0.98 -6.97 13.84
CA ILE A 558 0.13 -8.05 13.33
C ILE A 558 -0.91 -7.52 12.34
N VAL A 559 -1.70 -6.51 12.71
CA VAL A 559 -2.85 -6.06 11.88
C VAL A 559 -2.44 -5.40 10.56
N ASN A 560 -1.19 -4.95 10.45
CA ASN A 560 -0.64 -4.39 9.21
C ASN A 560 -0.15 -5.46 8.22
N ARG A 561 -0.26 -6.75 8.55
CA ARG A 561 0.01 -7.84 7.62
C ARG A 561 -1.13 -7.91 6.60
N ASP A 562 -0.79 -7.75 5.32
CA ASP A 562 -1.73 -7.92 4.23
C ASP A 562 -1.57 -9.32 3.62
N HIS A 563 -2.63 -10.12 3.70
CA HIS A 563 -2.62 -11.51 3.25
C HIS A 563 -3.37 -11.73 1.93
N ILE A 564 -4.41 -10.94 1.66
CA ILE A 564 -5.39 -11.25 0.61
C ILE A 564 -6.02 -10.02 -0.05
N SER A 565 -5.63 -8.79 0.34
CA SER A 565 -6.19 -7.60 -0.30
C SER A 565 -5.91 -7.69 -1.80
N THR A 566 -6.89 -7.39 -2.64
CA THR A 566 -6.88 -7.55 -4.12
C THR A 566 -6.98 -8.97 -4.69
N LEU A 567 -7.09 -10.03 -3.88
CA LEU A 567 -7.31 -11.40 -4.38
C LEU A 567 -8.81 -11.68 -4.61
N ASN A 568 -9.34 -11.32 -5.78
CA ASN A 568 -10.76 -11.46 -6.12
C ASN A 568 -11.29 -12.89 -5.97
N GLN A 569 -10.54 -13.90 -6.45
CA GLN A 569 -10.91 -15.32 -6.35
C GLN A 569 -11.15 -15.74 -4.89
N PHE A 570 -10.24 -15.35 -4.00
CA PHE A 570 -10.36 -15.64 -2.58
C PHE A 570 -11.56 -14.93 -1.97
N LEU A 571 -11.68 -13.61 -2.18
CA LEU A 571 -12.76 -12.80 -1.61
C LEU A 571 -14.13 -13.28 -2.07
N TYR A 572 -14.28 -13.65 -3.34
CA TYR A 572 -15.52 -14.15 -3.92
C TYR A 572 -15.98 -15.44 -3.23
N THR A 573 -15.12 -16.45 -3.21
CA THR A 573 -15.44 -17.75 -2.60
C THR A 573 -15.58 -17.64 -1.09
N TYR A 574 -14.78 -16.80 -0.44
CA TYR A 574 -14.91 -16.50 1.00
C TYR A 574 -16.25 -15.85 1.32
N THR A 575 -16.69 -14.86 0.56
CA THR A 575 -18.00 -14.20 0.73
C THR A 575 -19.15 -15.20 0.58
N LYS A 576 -19.11 -16.07 -0.44
CA LYS A 576 -20.08 -17.17 -0.59
C LYS A 576 -20.06 -18.13 0.61
N CYS A 577 -18.87 -18.48 1.09
CA CYS A 577 -18.70 -19.37 2.24
C CYS A 577 -19.24 -18.74 3.55
N LEU A 578 -19.08 -17.43 3.75
CA LEU A 578 -19.65 -16.71 4.89
C LEU A 578 -21.18 -16.81 4.92
N PHE A 579 -21.84 -16.48 3.81
CA PHE A 579 -23.29 -16.64 3.69
C PHE A 579 -23.73 -18.09 3.89
N PHE A 580 -23.01 -19.00 3.24
CA PHE A 580 -23.27 -20.42 3.40
C PHE A 580 -23.13 -20.85 4.85
N ASN A 581 -22.28 -20.22 5.68
CA ASN A 581 -22.14 -20.53 7.11
C ASN A 581 -23.02 -19.68 8.05
N GLY A 582 -23.93 -18.87 7.51
CA GLY A 582 -24.95 -18.15 8.28
C GLY A 582 -24.57 -16.72 8.70
N TYR A 583 -23.44 -16.22 8.21
CA TYR A 583 -23.09 -14.80 8.32
C TYR A 583 -23.92 -13.97 7.34
N THR A 584 -24.07 -12.71 7.67
CA THR A 584 -24.90 -11.75 6.93
C THR A 584 -24.12 -10.45 6.69
N ALA A 585 -24.74 -9.51 5.98
CA ALA A 585 -24.17 -8.17 5.81
C ALA A 585 -24.00 -7.40 7.14
N GLU A 586 -24.68 -7.80 8.22
CA GLU A 586 -24.51 -7.20 9.56
C GLU A 586 -23.17 -7.58 10.21
N ASP A 587 -22.57 -8.69 9.78
CA ASP A 587 -21.30 -9.18 10.33
C ASP A 587 -20.08 -8.52 9.67
N VAL A 588 -20.28 -7.84 8.53
CA VAL A 588 -19.25 -7.09 7.79
C VAL A 588 -19.40 -5.59 8.07
N THR A 589 -18.50 -5.06 8.89
CA THR A 589 -18.54 -3.71 9.45
C THR A 589 -17.52 -2.75 8.83
N SER A 590 -16.50 -3.25 8.17
CA SER A 590 -15.52 -2.46 7.41
C SER A 590 -16.10 -1.98 6.08
N SER A 591 -15.53 -0.94 5.48
CA SER A 591 -15.90 -0.46 4.13
C SER A 591 -14.84 -0.80 3.08
N GLU A 592 -14.08 -1.87 3.32
CA GLU A 592 -12.91 -2.26 2.53
C GLU A 592 -13.25 -3.44 1.58
N TYR A 593 -12.23 -4.21 1.15
CA TYR A 593 -12.36 -5.18 0.05
C TYR A 593 -13.44 -6.25 0.29
N LEU A 594 -13.61 -6.73 1.53
CA LEU A 594 -14.64 -7.72 1.85
C LEU A 594 -16.05 -7.15 1.63
N PHE A 595 -16.29 -5.89 2.05
CA PHE A 595 -17.56 -5.23 1.80
C PHE A 595 -17.78 -4.92 0.32
N GLY A 596 -16.72 -4.52 -0.42
CA GLY A 596 -16.81 -4.34 -1.86
C GLY A 596 -17.14 -5.63 -2.61
N MET A 597 -16.60 -6.77 -2.18
CA MET A 597 -16.96 -8.07 -2.75
C MET A 597 -18.39 -8.47 -2.34
N LEU A 598 -18.82 -8.14 -1.12
CA LEU A 598 -20.19 -8.37 -0.64
C LEU A 598 -21.24 -7.66 -1.51
N THR A 599 -21.00 -6.40 -1.88
CA THR A 599 -21.90 -5.64 -2.76
C THR A 599 -21.97 -6.24 -4.16
N TYR A 600 -20.84 -6.76 -4.66
CA TYR A 600 -20.78 -7.45 -5.95
C TYR A 600 -21.54 -8.79 -5.90
N VAL A 601 -21.31 -9.63 -4.90
CA VAL A 601 -21.96 -10.95 -4.77
C VAL A 601 -23.48 -10.83 -4.60
N ILE A 602 -23.96 -9.87 -3.80
CA ILE A 602 -25.41 -9.70 -3.57
C ILE A 602 -26.10 -8.90 -4.69
N GLY A 603 -25.46 -7.83 -5.15
CA GLY A 603 -26.10 -6.79 -5.97
C GLY A 603 -25.51 -6.60 -7.36
N GLN A 604 -24.45 -7.33 -7.72
CA GLN A 604 -23.66 -7.13 -8.95
C GLN A 604 -23.09 -5.70 -9.06
N ASP A 605 -22.88 -5.03 -7.92
CA ASP A 605 -22.29 -3.69 -7.85
C ASP A 605 -20.79 -3.77 -7.52
N SER A 606 -19.97 -3.55 -8.55
CA SER A 606 -18.51 -3.55 -8.47
C SER A 606 -17.90 -2.19 -8.13
N ILE A 607 -18.70 -1.11 -8.06
CA ILE A 607 -18.19 0.26 -7.86
C ILE A 607 -17.40 0.37 -6.55
N PRO A 608 -17.90 -0.13 -5.39
CA PRO A 608 -17.14 -0.02 -4.15
C PRO A 608 -15.77 -0.70 -4.23
N LEU A 609 -15.70 -1.88 -4.86
CA LEU A 609 -14.45 -2.64 -4.99
C LEU A 609 -13.45 -1.94 -5.94
N HIS A 610 -13.96 -1.33 -7.02
CA HIS A 610 -13.16 -0.51 -7.94
C HIS A 610 -12.54 0.69 -7.22
N ASP A 611 -13.36 1.44 -6.47
CA ASP A 611 -12.92 2.66 -5.79
C ASP A 611 -11.84 2.35 -4.73
N ILE A 612 -12.01 1.28 -3.95
CA ILE A 612 -11.02 0.83 -2.96
C ILE A 612 -9.69 0.44 -3.64
N THR A 613 -9.76 -0.24 -4.79
CA THR A 613 -8.58 -0.66 -5.55
C THR A 613 -7.81 0.54 -6.10
N SER A 614 -8.53 1.53 -6.63
CA SER A 614 -7.98 2.81 -7.09
C SER A 614 -7.30 3.58 -5.96
N ASP A 615 -7.98 3.73 -4.82
CA ASP A 615 -7.49 4.43 -3.63
C ASP A 615 -6.21 3.81 -3.04
N SER A 616 -6.05 2.50 -3.22
CA SER A 616 -4.88 1.74 -2.79
C SER A 616 -3.70 1.81 -3.79
N PHE A 617 -3.81 2.67 -4.81
CA PHE A 617 -2.81 2.91 -5.86
C PHE A 617 -2.52 1.70 -6.76
N TYR A 618 -3.44 0.74 -6.85
CA TYR A 618 -3.37 -0.33 -7.85
C TYR A 618 -3.92 0.15 -9.19
N SER A 619 -3.47 -0.48 -10.28
CA SER A 619 -3.99 -0.19 -11.62
C SER A 619 -5.44 -0.66 -11.73
N THR A 620 -6.32 0.21 -12.23
CA THR A 620 -7.74 -0.11 -12.49
C THR A 620 -8.08 -0.22 -13.98
N THR A 621 -7.09 -0.18 -14.88
CA THR A 621 -7.30 -0.10 -16.34
C THR A 621 -8.15 -1.24 -16.90
N ARG A 622 -8.05 -2.45 -16.33
CA ARG A 622 -8.82 -3.64 -16.74
C ARG A 622 -9.58 -4.29 -15.58
N PHE A 623 -9.90 -3.48 -14.56
CA PHE A 623 -10.46 -3.98 -13.30
C PHE A 623 -11.69 -4.88 -13.48
N LEU A 624 -12.67 -4.46 -14.30
CA LEU A 624 -13.88 -5.24 -14.52
C LEU A 624 -13.62 -6.56 -15.26
N GLU A 625 -12.79 -6.53 -16.30
CA GLU A 625 -12.42 -7.73 -17.07
C GLU A 625 -11.68 -8.75 -16.19
N GLU A 626 -10.77 -8.28 -15.34
CA GLU A 626 -10.02 -9.13 -14.41
C GLU A 626 -10.94 -9.73 -13.32
N LEU A 627 -11.81 -8.91 -12.74
CA LEU A 627 -12.80 -9.36 -11.75
C LEU A 627 -13.74 -10.43 -12.33
N GLU A 628 -14.30 -10.19 -13.51
CA GLU A 628 -15.20 -11.14 -14.18
C GLU A 628 -14.48 -12.45 -14.54
N ASN A 629 -13.24 -12.39 -15.01
CA ASN A 629 -12.44 -13.58 -15.31
C ASN A 629 -12.13 -14.40 -14.03
N ASP A 630 -11.77 -13.73 -12.94
CA ASP A 630 -11.51 -14.39 -11.66
C ASP A 630 -12.76 -15.09 -11.10
N VAL A 631 -13.91 -14.42 -11.16
CA VAL A 631 -15.20 -14.97 -10.76
C VAL A 631 -15.58 -16.17 -11.62
N LEU A 632 -15.43 -16.05 -12.94
CA LEU A 632 -15.71 -17.13 -13.88
C LEU A 632 -14.82 -18.36 -13.61
N ASN A 633 -13.53 -18.14 -13.31
CA ASN A 633 -12.60 -19.21 -12.97
C ASN A 633 -13.04 -19.97 -11.71
N GLU A 634 -13.51 -19.26 -10.67
CA GLU A 634 -14.03 -19.89 -9.45
C GLU A 634 -15.31 -20.69 -9.73
N GLU A 635 -16.24 -20.15 -10.53
CA GLU A 635 -17.50 -20.84 -10.86
C GLU A 635 -17.31 -22.06 -11.75
N GLN A 636 -16.33 -22.02 -12.65
CA GLN A 636 -16.01 -23.13 -13.55
C GLN A 636 -15.10 -24.19 -12.92
N PHE A 637 -14.57 -23.97 -11.70
CA PHE A 637 -13.56 -24.84 -11.11
C PHE A 637 -14.01 -26.31 -11.04
N PHE A 638 -15.20 -26.61 -10.50
CA PHE A 638 -15.73 -27.97 -10.44
C PHE A 638 -16.25 -28.45 -11.79
N ILE A 639 -16.92 -27.57 -12.54
CA ILE A 639 -17.52 -27.87 -13.85
C ILE A 639 -16.47 -28.44 -14.80
N ARG A 640 -15.26 -27.88 -14.80
CA ARG A 640 -14.13 -28.31 -15.62
C ARG A 640 -13.77 -29.79 -15.47
N TYR A 641 -14.05 -30.40 -14.31
CA TYR A 641 -13.69 -31.78 -14.00
C TYR A 641 -14.89 -32.73 -13.89
N ASN A 642 -16.12 -32.25 -14.12
CA ASN A 642 -17.33 -33.06 -14.02
C ASN A 642 -17.45 -34.10 -15.14
N ASP A 643 -17.00 -33.76 -16.34
CA ASP A 643 -17.09 -34.62 -17.52
C ASP A 643 -15.72 -35.20 -17.92
N LEU A 644 -15.76 -36.33 -18.61
CA LEU A 644 -14.57 -36.94 -19.23
C LEU A 644 -13.95 -35.94 -20.21
N LEU A 645 -12.63 -35.73 -20.10
CA LEU A 645 -11.90 -34.82 -20.96
C LEU A 645 -12.03 -35.19 -22.44
N ASN A 646 -12.46 -34.23 -23.25
CA ASN A 646 -12.46 -34.36 -24.71
C ASN A 646 -11.33 -33.51 -25.32
N LEU A 647 -10.22 -34.15 -25.69
CA LEU A 647 -9.10 -33.49 -26.33
C LEU A 647 -9.45 -33.11 -27.78
N ILE A 648 -9.52 -31.81 -28.06
CA ILE A 648 -9.80 -31.29 -29.41
C ILE A 648 -8.59 -31.48 -30.35
N LYS A 649 -7.38 -31.59 -29.79
CA LYS A 649 -6.11 -31.77 -30.51
C LYS A 649 -5.32 -32.95 -29.91
N PRO A 650 -4.33 -33.51 -30.63
CA PRO A 650 -3.42 -34.50 -30.05
C PRO A 650 -2.65 -33.94 -28.85
N ILE A 651 -2.38 -34.77 -27.84
CA ILE A 651 -1.68 -34.41 -26.59
C ILE A 651 -0.35 -33.66 -26.84
N ASP A 652 0.41 -34.09 -27.85
CA ASP A 652 1.68 -33.46 -28.24
C ASP A 652 1.54 -31.97 -28.58
N THR A 653 0.36 -31.55 -29.03
CA THR A 653 0.08 -30.14 -29.35
C THR A 653 0.02 -29.30 -28.09
N TYR A 654 -0.63 -29.79 -27.03
CA TYR A 654 -0.71 -29.11 -25.74
C TYR A 654 0.66 -29.11 -25.04
N LEU A 655 1.43 -30.18 -25.19
CA LEU A 655 2.78 -30.28 -24.62
C LEU A 655 3.83 -29.41 -25.33
N LYS A 656 3.56 -28.94 -26.55
CA LYS A 656 4.42 -28.02 -27.31
C LYS A 656 4.11 -26.54 -27.07
N ASP A 657 3.09 -26.23 -26.28
CA ASP A 657 2.81 -24.85 -25.86
C ASP A 657 3.76 -24.46 -24.72
N ASP A 658 4.83 -23.74 -25.06
CA ASP A 658 5.89 -23.37 -24.11
C ASP A 658 5.36 -22.56 -22.91
N PHE A 659 4.22 -21.88 -23.05
CA PHE A 659 3.63 -21.04 -22.01
C PHE A 659 2.64 -21.81 -21.12
N HIS A 660 1.75 -22.61 -21.72
CA HIS A 660 0.61 -23.21 -21.01
C HIS A 660 0.69 -24.73 -20.81
N TRP A 661 1.75 -25.41 -21.28
CA TRP A 661 1.84 -26.87 -21.19
C TRP A 661 1.64 -27.44 -19.77
N ARG A 662 2.10 -26.72 -18.72
CA ARG A 662 1.96 -27.17 -17.33
C ARG A 662 0.49 -27.17 -16.91
N GLU A 663 -0.24 -26.10 -17.22
CA GLU A 663 -1.66 -25.96 -16.89
C GLU A 663 -2.47 -27.04 -17.60
N TYR A 664 -2.26 -27.20 -18.91
CA TYR A 664 -2.92 -28.25 -19.69
C TYR A 664 -2.60 -29.64 -19.15
N LEU A 665 -1.32 -29.95 -18.90
CA LEU A 665 -0.93 -31.28 -18.43
C LEU A 665 -1.49 -31.58 -17.03
N THR A 666 -1.49 -30.60 -16.13
CA THR A 666 -2.11 -30.75 -14.80
C THR A 666 -3.61 -31.03 -14.92
N GLU A 667 -4.33 -30.30 -15.77
CA GLU A 667 -5.76 -30.52 -16.02
C GLU A 667 -6.03 -31.92 -16.60
N ILE A 668 -5.24 -32.32 -17.60
CA ILE A 668 -5.34 -33.63 -18.25
C ILE A 668 -5.11 -34.77 -17.27
N LEU A 669 -4.01 -34.73 -16.51
CA LEU A 669 -3.69 -35.77 -15.54
C LEU A 669 -4.72 -35.85 -14.41
N THR A 670 -5.24 -34.71 -13.97
CA THR A 670 -6.33 -34.66 -12.96
C THR A 670 -7.59 -35.35 -13.51
N ASN A 671 -8.00 -35.02 -14.73
CA ASN A 671 -9.19 -35.63 -15.35
C ASN A 671 -9.00 -37.14 -15.60
N LEU A 672 -7.83 -37.56 -16.09
CA LEU A 672 -7.48 -38.97 -16.30
C LEU A 672 -7.54 -39.79 -15.02
N TYR A 673 -7.10 -39.22 -13.88
CA TYR A 673 -7.22 -39.91 -12.60
C TYR A 673 -8.69 -40.11 -12.19
N ILE A 674 -9.53 -39.08 -12.39
CA ILE A 674 -10.95 -39.08 -11.98
C ILE A 674 -11.79 -40.03 -12.83
N HIS A 675 -11.70 -39.93 -14.15
CA HIS A 675 -12.62 -40.62 -15.07
C HIS A 675 -12.05 -41.89 -15.70
N LYS A 676 -10.72 -42.05 -15.63
CA LYS A 676 -9.96 -43.07 -16.38
C LYS A 676 -10.16 -42.92 -17.89
N THR A 677 -9.35 -43.62 -18.69
CA THR A 677 -9.37 -43.54 -20.15
C THR A 677 -9.26 -44.90 -20.80
N GLU A 678 -9.94 -45.05 -21.93
CA GLU A 678 -9.79 -46.18 -22.84
C GLU A 678 -8.91 -45.84 -24.05
N TYR A 679 -8.51 -44.56 -24.19
CA TYR A 679 -7.69 -44.11 -25.31
C TYR A 679 -6.22 -44.53 -25.11
N GLU A 680 -5.73 -45.38 -26.03
CA GLU A 680 -4.37 -45.94 -25.97
C GLU A 680 -3.27 -44.86 -25.87
N SER A 681 -3.47 -43.71 -26.53
CA SER A 681 -2.52 -42.58 -26.52
C SER A 681 -2.37 -41.89 -25.15
N LEU A 682 -3.28 -42.12 -24.21
CA LEU A 682 -3.28 -41.49 -22.88
C LEU A 682 -2.99 -42.48 -21.75
N LEU A 683 -2.91 -43.79 -22.03
CA LEU A 683 -2.69 -44.83 -21.01
C LEU A 683 -1.34 -44.66 -20.29
N GLU A 684 -0.27 -44.23 -20.97
CA GLU A 684 1.02 -43.96 -20.32
C GLU A 684 0.91 -42.84 -19.26
N LEU A 685 0.16 -41.78 -19.58
CA LEU A 685 -0.08 -40.66 -18.66
C LEU A 685 -1.00 -41.06 -17.51
N GLN A 686 -2.05 -41.85 -17.77
CA GLN A 686 -2.91 -42.39 -16.71
C GLN A 686 -2.13 -43.28 -15.74
N ASN A 687 -1.35 -44.24 -16.26
CA ASN A 687 -0.54 -45.14 -15.43
C ASN A 687 0.43 -44.35 -14.54
N CYS A 688 1.00 -43.27 -15.08
CA CYS A 688 1.90 -42.42 -14.33
C CYS A 688 1.21 -41.74 -13.13
N VAL A 689 0.03 -41.15 -13.32
CA VAL A 689 -0.69 -40.46 -12.23
C VAL A 689 -1.22 -41.47 -11.20
N ASP A 690 -1.73 -42.63 -11.66
CA ASP A 690 -2.20 -43.70 -10.78
C ASP A 690 -1.05 -44.22 -9.89
N ILE A 691 0.15 -44.44 -10.45
CA ILE A 691 1.33 -44.82 -9.67
C ILE A 691 1.69 -43.72 -8.66
N PHE A 692 1.69 -42.45 -9.07
CA PHE A 692 2.07 -41.33 -8.21
C PHE A 692 1.14 -41.15 -7.01
N ILE A 693 -0.17 -41.33 -7.21
CA ILE A 693 -1.18 -41.11 -6.16
C ILE A 693 -1.36 -42.35 -5.28
N ASP A 694 -1.44 -43.54 -5.89
CA ASP A 694 -1.91 -44.75 -5.19
C ASP A 694 -0.76 -45.70 -4.78
N ILE A 695 0.45 -45.56 -5.35
CA ILE A 695 1.54 -46.56 -5.19
C ILE A 695 2.83 -45.96 -4.65
N ASP A 696 3.53 -45.12 -5.43
CA ASP A 696 4.85 -44.58 -5.11
C ASP A 696 5.12 -43.26 -5.86
N GLU A 697 5.31 -42.18 -5.10
CA GLU A 697 5.53 -40.84 -5.66
C GLU A 697 6.77 -40.76 -6.55
N GLY A 698 7.89 -41.35 -6.10
CA GLY A 698 9.16 -41.28 -6.79
C GLY A 698 9.13 -41.99 -8.14
N ARG A 699 8.46 -43.14 -8.19
CA ARG A 699 8.23 -43.91 -9.40
C ARG A 699 7.31 -43.18 -10.37
N GLY A 700 6.22 -42.59 -9.88
CA GLY A 700 5.33 -41.77 -10.70
C GLY A 700 6.07 -40.59 -11.34
N ILE A 701 6.88 -39.86 -10.57
CA ILE A 701 7.72 -38.76 -11.08
C ILE A 701 8.69 -39.26 -12.16
N ALA A 702 9.31 -40.42 -11.95
CA ALA A 702 10.24 -41.01 -12.91
C ALA A 702 9.56 -41.42 -14.23
N GLU A 703 8.34 -41.97 -14.18
CA GLU A 703 7.59 -42.32 -15.39
C GLU A 703 7.15 -41.07 -16.17
N LEU A 704 6.62 -40.04 -15.49
CA LEU A 704 6.25 -38.78 -16.18
C LEU A 704 7.46 -38.16 -16.87
N LYS A 705 8.62 -38.20 -16.19
CA LYS A 705 9.88 -37.69 -16.74
C LYS A 705 10.23 -38.36 -18.06
N LYS A 706 10.12 -39.70 -18.15
CA LYS A 706 10.39 -40.42 -19.41
C LYS A 706 9.46 -39.96 -20.53
N ILE A 707 8.19 -39.69 -20.24
CA ILE A 707 7.21 -39.23 -21.23
C ILE A 707 7.56 -37.82 -21.71
N LEU A 708 7.90 -36.91 -20.79
CA LEU A 708 8.25 -35.53 -21.11
C LEU A 708 9.59 -35.42 -21.87
N ASP A 709 10.58 -36.22 -21.50
CA ASP A 709 11.90 -36.26 -22.14
C ASP A 709 11.82 -36.76 -23.61
N ARG A 710 10.77 -37.53 -23.98
CA ARG A 710 10.52 -37.94 -25.38
C ARG A 710 10.03 -36.77 -26.26
N GLN A 711 9.45 -35.74 -25.66
CA GLN A 711 8.68 -34.70 -26.36
C GLN A 711 9.41 -33.35 -26.46
N SER A 712 10.39 -33.09 -25.58
CA SER A 712 11.19 -31.85 -25.59
C SER A 712 12.59 -32.08 -25.02
N SER A 713 13.57 -31.30 -25.50
CA SER A 713 14.93 -31.26 -24.97
C SER A 713 15.09 -30.34 -23.75
N GLU A 714 14.05 -29.61 -23.36
CA GLU A 714 14.09 -28.68 -22.22
C GLU A 714 13.88 -29.39 -20.88
N ARG A 715 14.52 -28.87 -19.82
CA ARG A 715 14.32 -29.39 -18.45
C ARG A 715 12.90 -29.08 -17.97
N ARG A 716 12.01 -30.08 -18.04
CA ARG A 716 10.69 -30.05 -17.39
C ARG A 716 10.78 -30.64 -15.99
N PHE A 717 9.95 -30.13 -15.06
CA PHE A 717 9.93 -30.53 -13.65
C PHE A 717 8.66 -31.34 -13.32
N PRO A 718 8.61 -32.65 -13.65
CA PRO A 718 7.40 -33.49 -13.51
C PRO A 718 6.82 -33.54 -12.09
N HIS A 719 7.68 -33.44 -11.06
CA HIS A 719 7.22 -33.38 -9.66
C HIS A 719 6.34 -32.16 -9.36
N TRP A 720 6.56 -31.00 -10.00
CA TRP A 720 5.69 -29.85 -9.83
C TRP A 720 4.29 -30.10 -10.40
N VAL A 721 4.22 -30.67 -11.59
CA VAL A 721 2.95 -31.03 -12.25
C VAL A 721 2.16 -32.02 -11.40
N LEU A 722 2.78 -33.13 -11.00
CA LEU A 722 2.10 -34.18 -10.22
C LEU A 722 1.66 -33.68 -8.83
N ASN A 723 2.43 -32.78 -8.20
CA ASN A 723 2.01 -32.13 -6.96
C ASN A 723 0.80 -31.21 -7.17
N ASP A 724 0.73 -30.48 -8.29
CA ASP A 724 -0.45 -29.66 -8.62
C ASP A 724 -1.67 -30.56 -8.89
N VAL A 725 -1.49 -31.70 -9.56
CA VAL A 725 -2.55 -32.70 -9.77
C VAL A 725 -3.10 -33.18 -8.42
N ARG A 726 -2.23 -33.55 -7.48
CA ARG A 726 -2.65 -33.93 -6.13
C ARG A 726 -3.42 -32.81 -5.43
N LYS A 727 -2.94 -31.56 -5.50
CA LYS A 727 -3.63 -30.41 -4.92
C LYS A 727 -5.03 -30.25 -5.51
N ASN A 728 -5.19 -30.38 -6.83
CA ASN A 728 -6.49 -30.34 -7.49
C ASN A 728 -7.39 -31.48 -7.03
N LEU A 729 -6.89 -32.72 -6.96
CA LEU A 729 -7.67 -33.86 -6.48
C LEU A 729 -8.15 -33.69 -5.03
N LEU A 730 -7.32 -33.10 -4.16
CA LEU A 730 -7.72 -32.72 -2.81
C LEU A 730 -8.78 -31.62 -2.82
N ALA A 731 -8.59 -30.56 -3.59
CA ALA A 731 -9.55 -29.46 -3.72
C ALA A 731 -10.90 -29.90 -4.34
N LEU A 732 -10.91 -30.97 -5.14
CA LEU A 732 -12.10 -31.60 -5.71
C LEU A 732 -12.74 -32.65 -4.79
N GLY A 733 -12.13 -32.96 -3.65
CA GLY A 733 -12.64 -33.98 -2.72
C GLY A 733 -12.50 -35.42 -3.21
N LYS A 734 -11.62 -35.70 -4.19
CA LYS A 734 -11.50 -37.02 -4.83
C LYS A 734 -10.59 -38.01 -4.09
N LEU A 735 -9.92 -37.57 -3.02
CA LEU A 735 -9.05 -38.39 -2.17
C LEU A 735 -9.52 -38.42 -0.70
N PRO A 736 -10.76 -38.85 -0.40
CA PRO A 736 -11.43 -38.59 0.88
C PRO A 736 -10.65 -39.06 2.11
N ASP A 737 -10.05 -40.25 2.06
CA ASP A 737 -9.35 -40.85 3.21
C ASP A 737 -8.12 -40.03 3.64
N ASN A 738 -7.47 -39.35 2.68
CA ASN A 738 -6.24 -38.58 2.89
C ASN A 738 -6.46 -37.07 2.71
N ASN A 739 -7.71 -36.60 2.70
CA ASN A 739 -8.00 -35.20 2.41
C ASN A 739 -8.09 -34.34 3.69
N PRO A 740 -7.07 -33.54 4.02
CA PRO A 740 -7.11 -32.68 5.20
C PRO A 740 -8.20 -31.61 5.11
N TYR A 741 -8.70 -31.27 3.90
CA TYR A 741 -9.81 -30.33 3.74
C TYR A 741 -11.16 -30.91 4.20
N LEU A 742 -11.26 -32.24 4.27
CA LEU A 742 -12.46 -32.96 4.72
C LEU A 742 -12.31 -33.44 6.17
N ASN A 743 -11.10 -33.86 6.53
CA ASN A 743 -10.84 -34.63 7.76
C ASN A 743 -10.38 -33.76 8.94
N LEU A 744 -10.07 -32.48 8.71
CA LEU A 744 -9.69 -31.52 9.76
C LEU A 744 -10.70 -30.37 9.84
N SER A 745 -10.83 -29.76 11.02
CA SER A 745 -11.46 -28.44 11.14
C SER A 745 -10.59 -27.36 10.50
N LEU A 746 -11.14 -26.19 10.19
CA LEU A 746 -10.35 -25.09 9.63
C LEU A 746 -9.26 -24.65 10.61
N LYS A 747 -9.58 -24.60 11.91
CA LYS A 747 -8.61 -24.31 12.96
C LYS A 747 -7.46 -25.33 12.99
N ASP A 748 -7.78 -26.62 12.99
CA ASP A 748 -6.76 -27.68 13.05
C ASP A 748 -5.89 -27.69 11.80
N TYR A 749 -6.50 -27.43 10.63
CA TYR A 749 -5.79 -27.26 9.37
C TYR A 749 -4.75 -26.14 9.45
N ILE A 750 -5.17 -24.93 9.85
CA ILE A 750 -4.26 -23.77 9.94
C ILE A 750 -3.10 -24.05 10.90
N ASN A 751 -3.38 -24.64 12.07
CA ASN A 751 -2.36 -24.94 13.06
C ASN A 751 -1.37 -26.01 12.57
N GLN A 752 -1.88 -27.13 12.05
CA GLN A 752 -1.07 -28.27 11.61
C GLN A 752 -0.17 -27.92 10.43
N TYR A 753 -0.67 -27.11 9.48
CA TYR A 753 0.05 -26.74 8.27
C TYR A 753 0.70 -25.34 8.34
N SER A 754 0.79 -24.74 9.52
CA SER A 754 1.35 -23.38 9.73
C SER A 754 2.77 -23.21 9.16
N SER A 755 3.58 -24.26 9.08
CA SER A 755 4.94 -24.20 8.54
C SER A 755 5.03 -23.85 7.05
N ILE A 756 3.95 -23.99 6.27
CA ILE A 756 3.97 -23.59 4.84
C ILE A 756 3.96 -22.05 4.67
N GLY A 757 3.62 -21.33 5.74
CA GLY A 757 3.54 -19.87 5.76
C GLY A 757 2.30 -19.30 5.06
N SER A 758 1.96 -18.06 5.39
CA SER A 758 0.73 -17.40 4.94
C SER A 758 0.56 -17.33 3.41
N PHE A 759 1.67 -17.19 2.67
CA PHE A 759 1.68 -17.01 1.22
C PHE A 759 1.20 -18.25 0.47
N ASP A 760 1.47 -19.45 0.98
CA ASP A 760 0.93 -20.68 0.40
C ASP A 760 -0.39 -21.07 1.08
N MET A 761 -0.56 -20.73 2.36
CA MET A 761 -1.75 -21.08 3.15
C MET A 761 -3.05 -20.53 2.56
N TRP A 762 -3.07 -19.31 2.00
CA TRP A 762 -4.32 -18.76 1.44
C TRP A 762 -4.88 -19.61 0.30
N THR A 763 -4.03 -20.22 -0.54
CA THR A 763 -4.47 -21.12 -1.63
C THR A 763 -5.11 -22.40 -1.10
N ASN A 764 -4.59 -22.90 0.03
CA ASN A 764 -5.13 -24.07 0.71
C ASN A 764 -6.45 -23.75 1.40
N ILE A 765 -6.55 -22.58 2.07
CA ILE A 765 -7.80 -22.11 2.66
C ILE A 765 -8.85 -21.91 1.57
N LEU A 766 -8.50 -21.30 0.43
CA LEU A 766 -9.39 -21.17 -0.73
C LEU A 766 -9.91 -22.54 -1.18
N SER A 767 -9.03 -23.52 -1.33
CA SER A 767 -9.42 -24.90 -1.69
C SER A 767 -10.34 -25.53 -0.64
N TYR A 768 -10.04 -25.34 0.64
CA TYR A 768 -10.83 -25.83 1.77
C TYR A 768 -12.26 -25.25 1.74
N ILE A 769 -12.37 -23.92 1.67
CA ILE A 769 -13.68 -23.25 1.69
C ILE A 769 -14.45 -23.50 0.40
N ARG A 770 -13.79 -23.54 -0.75
CA ARG A 770 -14.40 -23.86 -2.05
C ARG A 770 -15.04 -25.24 -2.01
N LEU A 771 -14.31 -26.26 -1.53
CA LEU A 771 -14.84 -27.62 -1.37
C LEU A 771 -15.99 -27.69 -0.36
N SER A 772 -15.91 -26.92 0.73
CA SER A 772 -16.99 -26.88 1.73
C SER A 772 -18.31 -26.35 1.16
N VAL A 773 -18.24 -25.32 0.30
CA VAL A 773 -19.41 -24.73 -0.35
C VAL A 773 -20.02 -25.70 -1.36
N GLU A 774 -19.19 -26.33 -2.20
CA GLU A 774 -19.64 -27.31 -3.20
C GLU A 774 -20.34 -28.53 -2.58
N GLN A 775 -19.83 -29.02 -1.45
CA GLN A 775 -20.40 -30.17 -0.75
C GLN A 775 -21.49 -29.79 0.27
N GLU A 776 -21.90 -28.52 0.31
CA GLU A 776 -22.85 -27.99 1.30
C GLU A 776 -22.48 -28.37 2.75
N ARG A 777 -21.19 -28.34 3.07
CA ARG A 777 -20.66 -28.71 4.39
C ARG A 777 -20.37 -27.47 5.22
N ARG A 778 -21.09 -27.31 6.34
CA ARG A 778 -20.84 -26.24 7.33
C ARG A 778 -19.47 -26.45 7.98
N ILE A 779 -18.75 -25.36 8.19
CA ILE A 779 -17.40 -25.35 8.76
C ILE A 779 -17.28 -24.27 9.83
N ASP A 780 -16.24 -24.35 10.65
CA ASP A 780 -15.85 -23.33 11.63
C ASP A 780 -15.17 -22.13 10.96
N ILE A 781 -15.85 -21.48 9.99
CA ILE A 781 -15.24 -20.40 9.19
C ILE A 781 -14.72 -19.23 10.04
N GLY A 782 -15.28 -18.99 11.23
CA GLY A 782 -14.76 -17.99 12.18
C GLY A 782 -13.30 -18.23 12.57
N SER A 783 -12.84 -19.48 12.57
CA SER A 783 -11.44 -19.85 12.81
C SER A 783 -10.47 -19.34 11.74
N ILE A 784 -10.96 -18.75 10.64
CA ILE A 784 -10.10 -18.01 9.70
C ILE A 784 -9.35 -16.86 10.38
N GLY A 785 -9.84 -16.40 11.54
CA GLY A 785 -9.15 -15.46 12.42
C GLY A 785 -7.67 -15.77 12.69
N PHE A 786 -7.33 -17.04 12.85
CA PHE A 786 -5.95 -17.51 13.08
C PHE A 786 -5.05 -17.31 11.84
N PHE A 787 -5.63 -17.32 10.64
CA PHE A 787 -4.89 -17.04 9.41
C PHE A 787 -4.52 -15.56 9.29
N TRP A 788 -5.41 -14.64 9.71
CA TRP A 788 -5.14 -13.20 9.65
C TRP A 788 -4.01 -12.74 10.56
N SER A 789 -3.79 -13.43 11.70
CA SER A 789 -2.72 -13.08 12.62
C SER A 789 -1.38 -13.76 12.29
N MET A 790 -1.38 -14.71 11.36
CA MET A 790 -0.20 -15.51 10.98
C MET A 790 0.95 -14.63 10.49
N TYR A 791 2.19 -15.01 10.80
CA TYR A 791 3.36 -14.32 10.26
C TYR A 791 3.38 -14.31 8.72
N TYR A 792 3.63 -13.14 8.12
CA TYR A 792 3.59 -13.00 6.66
C TYR A 792 4.91 -13.46 6.02
N ARG A 793 4.84 -14.48 5.15
CA ARG A 793 6.05 -15.15 4.63
C ARG A 793 6.98 -14.26 3.79
N ARG A 794 6.49 -13.19 3.16
CA ARG A 794 7.25 -12.39 2.17
C ARG A 794 7.50 -10.96 2.64
N LYS A 795 8.79 -10.60 2.84
CA LYS A 795 9.20 -9.22 3.18
C LYS A 795 8.49 -8.66 4.45
N ASP A 796 8.06 -9.52 5.36
CA ASP A 796 7.63 -9.13 6.70
C ASP A 796 8.88 -8.92 7.56
N TYR A 797 9.00 -7.74 8.16
CA TYR A 797 10.12 -7.36 9.03
C TYR A 797 9.68 -7.17 10.48
N SER A 798 8.44 -7.53 10.84
CA SER A 798 7.90 -7.37 12.19
C SER A 798 8.71 -8.10 13.26
N VAL A 799 9.49 -9.11 12.91
CA VAL A 799 10.36 -9.87 13.84
C VAL A 799 11.86 -9.63 13.61
N ILE A 800 12.25 -8.59 12.86
CA ILE A 800 13.63 -8.34 12.43
C ILE A 800 14.65 -8.21 13.58
N ASN A 801 14.20 -7.83 14.78
CA ASN A 801 15.04 -7.75 15.97
C ASN A 801 14.55 -8.62 17.14
N ILE A 802 13.80 -9.68 16.85
CA ILE A 802 13.29 -10.62 17.88
C ILE A 802 14.41 -11.18 18.78
N TYR A 803 15.61 -11.37 18.23
CA TYR A 803 16.79 -11.84 18.95
C TYR A 803 17.20 -10.92 20.11
N VAL A 804 16.88 -9.62 20.04
CA VAL A 804 17.14 -8.65 21.10
C VAL A 804 16.21 -8.91 22.29
N ALA A 805 14.92 -9.15 22.05
CA ALA A 805 13.96 -9.51 23.09
C ALA A 805 14.37 -10.81 23.80
N LEU A 806 14.65 -11.86 23.01
CA LEU A 806 15.06 -13.16 23.52
C LEU A 806 16.28 -13.05 24.44
N LYS A 807 17.29 -12.24 24.08
CA LYS A 807 18.45 -12.04 24.93
C LYS A 807 18.12 -11.34 26.25
N VAL A 808 17.17 -10.41 26.26
CA VAL A 808 16.72 -9.75 27.49
C VAL A 808 16.03 -10.77 28.39
N PHE A 809 15.10 -11.56 27.86
CA PHE A 809 14.36 -12.56 28.63
C PHE A 809 15.26 -13.68 29.16
N GLU A 810 16.26 -14.11 28.38
CA GLU A 810 17.28 -15.08 28.84
C GLU A 810 18.10 -14.54 30.03
N LYS A 811 18.53 -13.27 29.98
CA LYS A 811 19.25 -12.63 31.10
C LYS A 811 18.42 -12.53 32.38
N LYS A 812 17.10 -12.56 32.24
CA LYS A 812 16.12 -12.54 33.34
C LYS A 812 15.61 -13.93 33.70
N GLU A 813 16.23 -14.98 33.17
CA GLU A 813 15.88 -16.39 33.43
C GLU A 813 14.42 -16.73 33.08
N LEU A 814 13.81 -15.96 32.16
CA LEU A 814 12.43 -16.19 31.69
C LEU A 814 12.35 -17.24 30.59
N ILE A 815 13.45 -17.40 29.83
CA ILE A 815 13.66 -18.44 28.82
C ILE A 815 15.11 -18.93 28.89
N ASP A 816 15.38 -20.09 28.30
CA ASP A 816 16.74 -20.58 28.10
C ASP A 816 17.25 -20.33 26.66
N GLU A 817 18.56 -20.48 26.46
CA GLU A 817 19.19 -20.32 25.14
C GLU A 817 18.62 -21.29 24.09
N GLU A 818 18.20 -22.50 24.50
CA GLU A 818 17.65 -23.50 23.57
C GLU A 818 16.29 -23.05 23.01
N THR A 819 15.44 -22.50 23.87
CA THR A 819 14.16 -21.88 23.50
C THR A 819 14.40 -20.71 22.55
N GLY A 820 15.36 -19.83 22.87
CA GLY A 820 15.73 -18.72 21.99
C GLY A 820 16.17 -19.17 20.59
N ILE A 821 17.01 -20.21 20.48
CA ILE A 821 17.43 -20.78 19.19
C ILE A 821 16.23 -21.33 18.43
N LYS A 822 15.37 -22.13 19.08
CA LYS A 822 14.19 -22.75 18.45
C LYS A 822 13.23 -21.71 17.88
N THR A 823 12.93 -20.64 18.64
CA THR A 823 12.05 -19.56 18.19
C THR A 823 12.59 -18.86 16.95
N ILE A 824 13.90 -18.58 16.89
CA ILE A 824 14.52 -17.93 15.73
C ILE A 824 14.51 -18.84 14.51
N VAL A 825 14.88 -20.12 14.68
CA VAL A 825 14.90 -21.09 13.57
C VAL A 825 13.50 -21.22 12.96
N LEU A 826 12.47 -21.36 13.81
CA LEU A 826 11.08 -21.42 13.35
C LEU A 826 10.66 -20.15 12.58
N ALA A 827 11.03 -18.96 13.08
CA ALA A 827 10.75 -17.70 12.37
C ALA A 827 11.45 -17.65 11.00
N GLN A 828 12.69 -18.15 10.90
CA GLN A 828 13.42 -18.21 9.64
C GLN A 828 12.83 -19.23 8.67
N GLU A 829 12.34 -20.38 9.14
CA GLU A 829 11.65 -21.39 8.33
C GLU A 829 10.36 -20.84 7.69
N MET A 830 9.61 -20.03 8.45
CA MET A 830 8.36 -19.42 7.96
C MET A 830 8.57 -18.22 7.01
N SER A 831 9.81 -17.75 6.85
CA SER A 831 10.16 -16.58 6.02
C SER A 831 10.88 -16.97 4.73
N GLU A 832 10.44 -16.43 3.60
CA GLU A 832 11.17 -16.58 2.32
C GLU A 832 12.44 -15.69 2.26
N LYS A 833 12.30 -14.43 2.67
CA LYS A 833 13.31 -13.36 2.57
C LYS A 833 13.08 -12.31 3.66
N GLY A 834 14.15 -11.63 4.06
CA GLY A 834 14.10 -10.45 4.92
C GLY A 834 14.74 -10.62 6.31
N ILE A 835 14.69 -11.84 6.86
CA ILE A 835 15.16 -12.12 8.24
C ILE A 835 16.19 -13.27 8.33
N ARG A 836 16.92 -13.53 7.24
CA ARG A 836 17.92 -14.62 7.16
C ARG A 836 19.10 -14.44 8.12
N ASN A 837 19.32 -13.22 8.63
CA ASN A 837 20.44 -12.92 9.52
C ASN A 837 20.11 -13.15 11.00
N LEU A 838 18.84 -13.34 11.39
CA LEU A 838 18.42 -13.38 12.80
C LEU A 838 19.24 -14.34 13.68
N LEU A 839 19.49 -15.56 13.20
CA LEU A 839 20.25 -16.54 13.98
C LEU A 839 21.74 -16.16 14.07
N ALA A 840 22.30 -15.56 13.03
CA ALA A 840 23.65 -15.03 13.05
C ALA A 840 23.78 -13.85 14.04
N ASP A 841 22.80 -12.94 14.06
CA ASP A 841 22.75 -11.81 14.99
C ASP A 841 22.60 -12.29 16.44
N TYR A 842 21.74 -13.28 16.68
CA TYR A 842 21.59 -13.91 17.99
C TYR A 842 22.88 -14.59 18.45
N ILE A 843 23.55 -15.36 17.58
CA ILE A 843 24.86 -15.96 17.91
C ILE A 843 25.88 -14.85 18.25
N SER A 844 25.89 -13.75 17.50
CA SER A 844 26.85 -12.66 17.66
C SER A 844 26.78 -11.93 19.00
N ILE A 845 25.60 -11.92 19.64
CA ILE A 845 25.40 -11.32 20.98
C ILE A 845 25.64 -12.32 22.13
N HIS A 846 26.09 -13.54 21.82
CA HIS A 846 26.46 -14.58 22.78
C HIS A 846 27.97 -14.85 22.81
N PRO A 847 28.47 -15.58 23.82
CA PRO A 847 29.81 -16.14 23.76
C PRO A 847 29.91 -17.23 22.66
N PRO A 848 31.10 -17.44 22.04
CA PRO A 848 31.29 -18.42 20.97
C PRO A 848 30.88 -19.87 21.30
N SER A 849 30.72 -20.22 22.57
CA SER A 849 30.22 -21.53 23.01
C SER A 849 28.82 -21.86 22.49
N ILE A 850 28.00 -20.87 22.15
CA ILE A 850 26.64 -21.08 21.63
C ILE A 850 26.63 -21.89 20.32
N ILE A 851 27.67 -21.77 19.49
CA ILE A 851 27.78 -22.49 18.22
C ILE A 851 27.70 -24.01 18.45
N LYS A 852 28.29 -24.50 19.54
CA LYS A 852 28.23 -25.93 19.89
C LYS A 852 26.82 -26.39 20.26
N LYS A 853 25.99 -25.51 20.83
CA LYS A 853 24.58 -25.80 21.15
C LYS A 853 23.76 -25.82 19.86
N VAL A 854 23.90 -24.82 18.99
CA VAL A 854 23.18 -24.73 17.71
C VAL A 854 23.37 -26.00 16.86
N ILE A 855 24.62 -26.43 16.65
CA ILE A 855 24.92 -27.62 15.82
C ILE A 855 24.60 -28.96 16.51
N LYS A 856 24.23 -28.94 17.79
CA LYS A 856 23.73 -30.11 18.51
C LYS A 856 22.21 -30.22 18.33
N LEU A 857 21.51 -29.09 18.19
CA LEU A 857 20.06 -29.03 18.04
C LEU A 857 19.61 -29.26 16.60
N TYR A 858 20.39 -28.77 15.63
CA TYR A 858 20.02 -28.77 14.21
C TYR A 858 21.18 -29.24 13.33
N ASP A 859 20.82 -29.85 12.20
CA ASP A 859 21.79 -30.09 11.14
C ASP A 859 22.10 -28.81 10.36
N LEU A 860 23.32 -28.73 9.79
CA LEU A 860 23.78 -27.50 9.13
C LEU A 860 22.94 -27.11 7.90
N ASP A 861 22.32 -28.09 7.25
CA ASP A 861 21.43 -27.87 6.09
C ASP A 861 20.05 -27.33 6.47
N GLU A 862 19.66 -27.44 7.74
CA GLU A 862 18.41 -26.88 8.29
C GLU A 862 18.58 -25.41 8.70
N LEU A 863 19.82 -24.93 8.80
CA LEU A 863 20.14 -23.61 9.34
C LEU A 863 20.37 -22.57 8.24
N ASN A 864 19.71 -21.42 8.38
CA ASN A 864 19.93 -20.26 7.53
C ASN A 864 20.89 -19.28 8.20
N ILE A 865 22.20 -19.59 8.15
CA ILE A 865 23.25 -18.76 8.76
C ILE A 865 24.33 -18.45 7.72
N SER A 866 24.62 -17.16 7.54
CA SER A 866 25.85 -16.72 6.89
C SER A 866 27.03 -16.86 7.86
N TRP A 867 27.61 -18.07 7.94
CA TRP A 867 28.63 -18.39 8.94
C TRP A 867 29.85 -17.46 8.94
N PHE A 868 30.30 -17.01 7.78
CA PHE A 868 31.44 -16.08 7.68
C PHE A 868 31.11 -14.62 7.96
N ASP A 869 29.83 -14.28 8.16
CA ASP A 869 29.41 -12.95 8.62
C ASP A 869 29.48 -12.83 10.16
N LEU A 870 29.69 -13.95 10.87
CA LEU A 870 29.85 -13.94 12.33
C LEU A 870 31.15 -13.21 12.76
N PRO A 871 31.21 -12.65 13.98
CA PRO A 871 32.39 -11.95 14.46
C PRO A 871 33.67 -12.82 14.47
N PRO A 872 34.87 -12.25 14.32
CA PRO A 872 36.11 -13.02 14.18
C PRO A 872 36.43 -13.96 15.35
N ASN A 873 36.05 -13.60 16.58
CA ASN A 873 36.18 -14.45 17.77
C ASN A 873 35.28 -15.69 17.72
N HIS A 874 34.11 -15.60 17.07
CA HIS A 874 33.18 -16.72 16.85
C HIS A 874 33.71 -17.66 15.79
N ILE A 875 34.18 -17.12 14.65
CA ILE A 875 34.80 -17.88 13.56
C ILE A 875 36.01 -18.65 14.09
N SER A 876 36.82 -18.02 14.95
CA SER A 876 37.98 -18.65 15.58
C SER A 876 37.62 -19.89 16.42
N ALA A 877 36.37 -19.98 16.91
CA ALA A 877 35.86 -21.10 17.69
C ALA A 877 35.15 -22.19 16.85
N PHE A 878 35.12 -22.06 15.52
CA PHE A 878 34.43 -23.02 14.66
C PHE A 878 34.97 -24.44 14.79
N PRO A 879 34.09 -25.43 15.04
CA PRO A 879 34.39 -26.83 14.79
C PRO A 879 34.71 -27.05 13.31
N GLU A 880 35.54 -28.06 13.02
CA GLU A 880 35.96 -28.38 11.65
C GLU A 880 34.77 -28.63 10.71
N LYS A 881 33.72 -29.33 11.20
CA LYS A 881 32.46 -29.55 10.45
C LYS A 881 31.83 -28.23 9.98
N VAL A 882 31.74 -27.23 10.86
CA VAL A 882 31.12 -25.92 10.55
C VAL A 882 31.98 -25.11 9.59
N PHE A 883 33.29 -25.07 9.84
CA PHE A 883 34.23 -24.38 8.96
C PHE A 883 34.18 -24.95 7.54
N ASN A 884 34.25 -26.28 7.40
CA ASN A 884 34.17 -26.94 6.11
C ASN A 884 32.83 -26.70 5.40
N TYR A 885 31.72 -26.67 6.15
CA TYR A 885 30.41 -26.33 5.61
C TYR A 885 30.33 -24.90 5.07
N ALA A 886 30.83 -23.93 5.84
CA ALA A 886 30.90 -22.53 5.43
C ALA A 886 31.78 -22.35 4.18
N VAL A 887 32.93 -23.01 4.14
CA VAL A 887 33.84 -23.08 2.99
C VAL A 887 33.12 -23.66 1.76
N ASN A 888 32.42 -24.79 1.89
CA ASN A 888 31.67 -25.39 0.79
C ASN A 888 30.53 -24.50 0.28
N THR A 889 29.87 -23.77 1.17
CA THR A 889 28.82 -22.80 0.81
C THR A 889 29.40 -21.64 -0.01
N LEU A 890 30.55 -21.11 0.43
CA LEU A 890 31.31 -20.10 -0.30
C LEU A 890 31.70 -20.58 -1.70
N TRP A 891 32.14 -21.83 -1.84
CA TRP A 891 32.43 -22.43 -3.16
C TRP A 891 31.20 -22.55 -4.03
N ARG A 892 30.07 -23.02 -3.49
CA ARG A 892 28.82 -23.18 -4.24
C ARG A 892 28.34 -21.85 -4.80
N GLN A 893 28.43 -20.79 -4.01
CA GLN A 893 28.01 -19.43 -4.42
C GLN A 893 28.94 -18.83 -5.49
N ASN A 894 30.25 -19.14 -5.43
CA ASN A 894 31.27 -18.51 -6.28
C ASN A 894 31.85 -19.45 -7.36
N ARG A 895 31.17 -20.57 -7.64
CA ARG A 895 31.66 -21.65 -8.53
C ARG A 895 31.91 -21.22 -9.97
N PHE A 896 31.14 -20.26 -10.48
CA PHE A 896 31.19 -19.89 -11.90
C PHE A 896 32.44 -19.09 -12.25
N ASN A 897 32.87 -18.18 -11.37
CA ASN A 897 33.95 -17.24 -11.66
C ASN A 897 35.21 -17.48 -10.82
N ASN A 898 35.13 -18.31 -9.77
CA ASN A 898 36.18 -18.50 -8.77
C ASN A 898 36.68 -17.17 -8.18
N GLU A 899 35.77 -16.23 -8.00
CA GLU A 899 36.03 -14.90 -7.42
C GLU A 899 35.19 -14.73 -6.17
N ILE A 900 35.77 -14.21 -5.10
CA ILE A 900 35.08 -13.95 -3.82
C ILE A 900 35.23 -12.49 -3.47
N ASP A 901 34.13 -11.84 -3.09
CA ASP A 901 34.16 -10.50 -2.49
C ASP A 901 34.79 -10.56 -1.09
N PHE A 902 35.80 -9.71 -0.84
CA PHE A 902 36.45 -9.59 0.45
C PHE A 902 35.46 -9.29 1.57
N ASN A 903 34.40 -8.50 1.31
CA ASN A 903 33.40 -8.18 2.32
C ASN A 903 32.78 -9.46 2.91
N GLY A 904 32.51 -10.47 2.08
CA GLY A 904 31.94 -11.76 2.49
C GLY A 904 32.90 -12.69 3.24
N ILE A 905 34.18 -12.34 3.37
CA ILE A 905 35.20 -13.10 4.13
C ILE A 905 36.00 -12.23 5.10
N SER A 906 35.63 -10.96 5.25
CA SER A 906 36.37 -9.96 6.04
C SER A 906 36.52 -10.39 7.50
N ASN A 907 35.48 -10.96 8.11
CA ASN A 907 35.56 -11.47 9.47
C ASN A 907 36.46 -12.71 9.59
N VAL A 908 36.54 -13.55 8.56
CA VAL A 908 37.43 -14.72 8.54
C VAL A 908 38.89 -14.27 8.50
N PHE A 909 39.19 -13.22 7.72
CA PHE A 909 40.53 -12.63 7.62
C PHE A 909 41.08 -12.19 8.98
N TYR A 910 40.22 -11.68 9.85
CA TYR A 910 40.57 -11.28 11.21
C TYR A 910 40.48 -12.42 12.25
N SER A 911 40.22 -13.65 11.83
CA SER A 911 40.08 -14.83 12.71
C SER A 911 41.29 -15.76 12.66
N SER A 912 41.39 -16.70 13.61
CA SER A 912 42.42 -17.76 13.57
C SER A 912 42.28 -18.70 12.37
N LYS A 913 41.12 -18.73 11.69
CA LYS A 913 40.82 -19.59 10.55
C LYS A 913 41.26 -19.02 9.20
N TRP A 914 41.78 -17.79 9.15
CA TRP A 914 42.26 -17.19 7.91
C TRP A 914 43.29 -18.06 7.20
N THR A 915 44.26 -18.60 7.94
CA THR A 915 45.33 -19.43 7.36
C THR A 915 44.80 -20.72 6.73
N ASP A 916 43.75 -21.31 7.30
CA ASP A 916 43.09 -22.50 6.76
C ASP A 916 42.27 -22.16 5.51
N LEU A 917 41.54 -21.04 5.53
CA LEU A 917 40.79 -20.58 4.35
C LEU A 917 41.74 -20.23 3.19
N LEU A 918 42.85 -19.53 3.48
CA LEU A 918 43.86 -19.14 2.49
C LEU A 918 44.47 -20.36 1.78
N LYS A 919 44.77 -21.44 2.51
CA LYS A 919 45.23 -22.71 1.90
C LYS A 919 44.21 -23.26 0.91
N ASN A 920 42.93 -23.28 1.28
CA ASN A 920 41.86 -23.77 0.41
C ASN A 920 41.66 -22.86 -0.81
N LEU A 921 41.66 -21.53 -0.62
CA LEU A 921 41.56 -20.56 -1.72
C LEU A 921 42.68 -20.76 -2.75
N ASN A 922 43.92 -20.94 -2.29
CA ASN A 922 45.07 -21.20 -3.15
C ASN A 922 44.97 -22.55 -3.86
N PHE A 923 44.51 -23.60 -3.17
CA PHE A 923 44.33 -24.94 -3.75
C PHE A 923 43.31 -24.93 -4.89
N PHE A 924 42.16 -24.28 -4.70
CA PHE A 924 41.10 -24.18 -5.71
C PHE A 924 41.28 -23.01 -6.68
N ARG A 925 42.37 -22.23 -6.55
CA ARG A 925 42.72 -21.07 -7.40
C ARG A 925 41.64 -19.98 -7.42
N PHE A 926 41.03 -19.72 -6.27
CA PHE A 926 40.12 -18.58 -6.09
C PHE A 926 40.88 -17.25 -6.08
N LYS A 927 40.18 -16.19 -6.50
CA LYS A 927 40.67 -14.80 -6.47
C LYS A 927 39.82 -14.00 -5.50
N ILE A 928 40.43 -13.06 -4.78
CA ILE A 928 39.70 -12.16 -3.89
C ILE A 928 39.51 -10.81 -4.57
N ARG A 929 38.28 -10.35 -4.62
CA ARG A 929 37.87 -9.04 -5.07
C ARG A 929 37.83 -8.10 -3.88
N ILE A 930 38.56 -7.00 -3.92
CA ILE A 930 38.63 -6.04 -2.80
C ILE A 930 38.75 -4.61 -3.33
N SER A 931 38.27 -3.66 -2.55
CA SER A 931 38.43 -2.24 -2.87
C SER A 931 39.89 -1.80 -2.91
N ASP A 932 40.25 -0.98 -3.89
CA ASP A 932 41.59 -0.41 -4.07
C ASP A 932 42.07 0.41 -2.86
N ASN A 933 41.12 0.92 -2.08
CA ASN A 933 41.35 1.76 -0.90
C ASN A 933 41.25 0.98 0.43
N ALA A 934 41.02 -0.34 0.39
CA ALA A 934 40.90 -1.17 1.59
C ALA A 934 42.26 -1.29 2.30
N LYS A 935 42.24 -1.18 3.64
CA LYS A 935 43.47 -1.26 4.47
C LYS A 935 44.11 -2.64 4.41
N GLU A 936 43.31 -3.65 4.10
CA GLU A 936 43.66 -5.07 4.08
C GLU A 936 44.35 -5.49 2.77
N LEU A 937 44.31 -4.65 1.74
CA LEU A 937 44.83 -4.95 0.40
C LEU A 937 46.32 -5.34 0.42
N GLU A 938 47.17 -4.55 1.09
CA GLU A 938 48.61 -4.88 1.19
C GLU A 938 48.86 -6.23 1.85
N THR A 939 48.06 -6.58 2.86
CA THR A 939 48.22 -7.81 3.62
C THR A 939 47.77 -9.02 2.79
N LEU A 940 46.71 -8.87 2.01
CA LEU A 940 46.26 -9.89 1.06
C LEU A 940 47.27 -10.12 -0.06
N GLU A 941 47.83 -9.06 -0.65
CA GLU A 941 48.86 -9.19 -1.70
C GLU A 941 50.11 -9.92 -1.17
N LYS A 942 50.53 -9.64 0.08
CA LYS A 942 51.65 -10.34 0.74
C LYS A 942 51.36 -11.82 1.06
N SER A 943 50.09 -12.21 1.10
CA SER A 943 49.67 -13.59 1.44
C SER A 943 49.69 -14.58 0.25
N GLY A 944 50.08 -14.12 -0.94
CA GLY A 944 50.30 -14.97 -2.11
C GLY A 944 49.04 -15.38 -2.88
N ILE A 945 47.88 -14.82 -2.53
CA ILE A 945 46.61 -15.02 -3.24
C ILE A 945 46.43 -14.00 -4.37
N THR A 946 45.72 -14.39 -5.43
CA THR A 946 45.41 -13.46 -6.54
C THR A 946 44.31 -12.49 -6.11
N VAL A 947 44.59 -11.18 -6.16
CA VAL A 947 43.65 -10.12 -5.79
C VAL A 947 43.17 -9.35 -7.03
N LEU A 948 41.86 -9.09 -7.10
CA LEU A 948 41.20 -8.26 -8.09
C LEU A 948 40.78 -6.95 -7.44
N LYS A 949 41.45 -5.87 -7.86
CA LYS A 949 41.21 -4.51 -7.40
C LYS A 949 39.91 -3.97 -8.00
N GLN A 950 39.02 -3.44 -7.16
CA GLN A 950 37.81 -2.74 -7.56
C GLN A 950 37.76 -1.32 -6.99
N LYS A 951 37.30 -0.37 -7.81
CA LYS A 951 36.97 0.96 -7.33
C LYS A 951 35.90 0.86 -6.25
N GLY A 952 36.21 1.34 -5.05
CA GLY A 952 35.26 1.33 -3.93
C GLY A 952 34.03 2.16 -4.25
N GLU A 953 32.85 1.59 -4.07
CA GLU A 953 31.60 2.35 -4.07
C GLU A 953 31.51 3.11 -2.73
N HIS A 954 31.56 4.44 -2.78
CA HIS A 954 31.22 5.24 -1.60
C HIS A 954 29.70 5.17 -1.40
N GLU A 955 29.25 4.43 -0.39
CA GLU A 955 27.90 4.58 0.14
C GLU A 955 27.70 6.04 0.57
N LYS A 956 26.79 6.73 -0.10
CA LYS A 956 26.50 8.12 0.21
C LYS A 956 25.41 8.20 1.24
N THR A 957 25.81 8.60 2.45
CA THR A 957 24.88 8.94 3.52
C THR A 957 24.47 10.41 3.37
N ASN A 958 23.17 10.67 3.32
CA ASN A 958 22.64 12.04 3.32
C ASN A 958 23.08 12.81 4.58
N PRO A 959 23.33 14.13 4.50
CA PRO A 959 23.73 14.94 5.65
C PRO A 959 22.67 14.95 6.77
N SER A 960 23.11 15.00 8.04
CA SER A 960 22.22 15.01 9.22
C SER A 960 21.13 16.08 9.17
N GLY A 961 21.43 17.27 8.65
CA GLY A 961 20.44 18.35 8.52
C GLY A 961 19.31 18.06 7.53
N TYR A 962 19.57 17.30 6.47
CA TYR A 962 18.53 16.83 5.54
C TYR A 962 17.67 15.77 6.21
N ARG A 963 18.31 14.78 6.84
CA ARG A 963 17.63 13.67 7.54
C ARG A 963 16.69 14.18 8.64
N TYR A 964 17.15 15.14 9.43
CA TYR A 964 16.34 15.79 10.47
C TYR A 964 15.04 16.40 9.92
N LYS A 965 15.07 17.10 8.77
CA LYS A 965 13.87 17.68 8.14
C LYS A 965 12.87 16.62 7.68
N GLN A 966 13.36 15.45 7.27
CA GLN A 966 12.54 14.32 6.84
C GLN A 966 11.97 13.51 8.02
N GLY A 967 12.27 13.90 9.27
CA GLY A 967 11.86 13.14 10.45
C GLY A 967 12.75 11.94 10.73
N ILE A 968 14.03 12.00 10.33
CA ILE A 968 14.98 10.90 10.47
C ILE A 968 16.17 11.28 11.37
N LEU A 969 16.46 10.48 12.39
CA LEU A 969 17.64 10.59 13.26
C LEU A 969 18.17 9.20 13.67
N ASP A 970 19.49 9.00 13.65
CA ASP A 970 20.15 7.82 14.24
C ASP A 970 21.51 8.14 14.89
N SER A 971 22.27 7.11 15.29
CA SER A 971 23.57 7.30 15.96
C SER A 971 24.62 8.03 15.13
N ARG A 972 24.46 8.15 13.82
CA ARG A 972 25.32 8.99 12.96
C ARG A 972 25.10 10.47 13.23
N ASP A 973 23.94 10.84 13.75
CA ASP A 973 23.49 12.21 13.98
C ASP A 973 23.76 12.71 15.41
N LYS A 974 24.45 11.93 16.26
CA LYS A 974 24.74 12.28 17.67
C LYS A 974 25.31 13.69 17.86
N LYS A 975 26.27 14.10 17.03
CA LYS A 975 26.86 15.45 17.10
C LYS A 975 25.82 16.53 16.82
N PHE A 976 25.03 16.33 15.77
CA PHE A 976 23.97 17.25 15.37
C PHE A 976 22.88 17.40 16.43
N ILE A 977 22.50 16.29 17.08
CA ILE A 977 21.51 16.27 18.17
C ILE A 977 21.98 17.14 19.34
N ILE A 978 23.24 16.97 19.77
CA ILE A 978 23.85 17.76 20.83
C ILE A 978 23.92 19.24 20.44
N GLU A 979 24.31 19.56 19.21
CA GLU A 979 24.40 20.93 18.70
C GLU A 979 23.03 21.63 18.64
N LYS A 980 21.96 20.89 18.37
CA LYS A 980 20.58 21.41 18.33
C LYS A 980 19.89 21.46 19.69
N GLY A 981 20.44 20.81 20.71
CA GLY A 981 19.88 20.77 22.06
C GLY A 981 18.54 20.03 22.13
N LEU A 982 18.36 19.00 21.30
CA LEU A 982 17.14 18.18 21.34
C LEU A 982 17.13 17.33 22.61
N SER A 983 15.96 17.17 23.22
CA SER A 983 15.73 16.31 24.38
C SER A 983 15.57 14.84 23.99
N SER A 984 15.67 13.95 24.97
CA SER A 984 15.46 12.51 24.78
C SER A 984 14.04 12.18 24.29
N THR A 985 13.03 12.92 24.75
CA THR A 985 11.63 12.77 24.33
C THR A 985 11.39 13.29 22.92
N GLU A 986 11.98 14.42 22.54
CA GLU A 986 11.89 14.93 21.16
C GLU A 986 12.52 13.95 20.17
N VAL A 987 13.73 13.46 20.46
CA VAL A 987 14.44 12.52 19.57
C VAL A 987 13.67 11.22 19.36
N SER A 988 12.93 10.76 20.36
CA SER A 988 12.17 9.50 20.28
C SER A 988 11.04 9.51 19.25
N GLY A 989 10.52 10.68 18.85
CA GLY A 989 9.53 10.82 17.79
C GLY A 989 10.09 10.71 16.37
N TYR A 990 11.42 10.69 16.21
CA TYR A 990 12.09 10.56 14.92
C TYR A 990 12.29 9.08 14.55
N LEU A 991 12.27 8.82 13.24
CA LEU A 991 12.42 7.48 12.67
C LEU A 991 13.86 7.26 12.17
N ASN A 992 14.19 6.03 11.78
CA ASN A 992 15.45 5.76 11.08
C ASN A 992 15.30 5.92 9.55
N GLY A 993 16.38 5.65 8.80
CA GLY A 993 16.38 5.72 7.33
C GLY A 993 15.41 4.78 6.62
N ASN A 994 14.90 3.77 7.34
CA ASN A 994 13.88 2.82 6.87
C ASN A 994 12.48 3.16 7.42
N TYR A 995 12.30 4.35 7.98
CA TYR A 995 11.07 4.82 8.59
C TYR A 995 10.55 3.92 9.73
N ALA A 996 11.47 3.32 10.49
CA ALA A 996 11.15 2.53 11.66
C ALA A 996 11.41 3.31 12.95
N ALA A 997 10.48 3.19 13.89
CA ALA A 997 10.59 3.79 15.21
C ALA A 997 11.55 2.99 16.10
N LEU A 998 12.31 3.71 16.94
CA LEU A 998 13.14 3.15 18.01
C LEU A 998 14.17 2.09 17.56
N GLU A 999 14.66 2.15 16.32
CA GLU A 999 15.62 1.17 15.79
C GLU A 999 17.02 1.30 16.43
N ASP A 1000 17.55 2.52 16.56
CA ASP A 1000 18.91 2.75 17.07
C ASP A 1000 18.91 3.26 18.51
N LEU A 1001 18.94 2.33 19.47
CA LEU A 1001 19.01 2.66 20.90
C LEU A 1001 20.31 3.36 21.32
N LYS A 1002 21.37 3.37 20.48
CA LYS A 1002 22.63 4.03 20.84
C LYS A 1002 22.49 5.54 20.90
N ILE A 1003 21.44 6.10 20.31
CA ILE A 1003 21.13 7.53 20.35
C ILE A 1003 20.93 8.01 21.79
N TYR A 1004 20.32 7.19 22.66
CA TYR A 1004 20.04 7.55 24.05
C TYR A 1004 21.26 7.57 24.96
N GLN A 1005 22.40 7.01 24.51
CA GLN A 1005 23.65 6.99 25.29
C GLN A 1005 24.28 8.39 25.47
N ILE A 1006 23.79 9.40 24.76
CA ILE A 1006 24.26 10.79 24.92
C ILE A 1006 23.60 11.51 26.10
N TYR A 1007 22.50 10.95 26.64
CA TYR A 1007 21.76 11.52 27.76
C TYR A 1007 22.11 10.83 29.08
N PRO A 1008 21.95 11.50 30.23
CA PRO A 1008 22.05 10.87 31.55
C PRO A 1008 21.04 9.72 31.70
N LYS A 1009 21.40 8.66 32.41
CA LYS A 1009 20.50 7.50 32.60
C LYS A 1009 19.22 7.88 33.34
N GLU A 1010 19.34 8.79 34.30
CA GLU A 1010 18.23 9.27 35.11
C GLU A 1010 17.21 10.04 34.27
N ASP A 1011 17.65 10.78 33.24
CA ASP A 1011 16.78 11.49 32.30
C ASP A 1011 15.93 10.51 31.48
N ILE A 1012 16.57 9.46 30.93
CA ILE A 1012 15.87 8.42 30.17
C ILE A 1012 14.88 7.66 31.07
N ALA A 1013 15.29 7.33 32.30
CA ALA A 1013 14.42 6.61 33.24
C ALA A 1013 13.19 7.44 33.65
N GLN A 1014 13.35 8.75 33.87
CA GLN A 1014 12.24 9.65 34.21
C GLN A 1014 11.26 9.85 33.05
N ASN A 1015 11.76 9.91 31.82
CA ASN A 1015 10.97 10.21 30.63
C ASN A 1015 10.56 8.95 29.82
N LEU A 1016 10.69 7.76 30.40
CA LEU A 1016 10.58 6.49 29.67
C LEU A 1016 9.21 6.30 28.99
N LYS A 1017 8.12 6.65 29.68
CA LYS A 1017 6.76 6.59 29.12
C LYS A 1017 6.58 7.55 27.95
N GLU A 1018 7.06 8.78 28.08
CA GLU A 1018 6.97 9.79 27.03
C GLU A 1018 7.83 9.41 25.80
N ILE A 1019 9.02 8.85 26.02
CA ILE A 1019 9.88 8.30 24.94
C ILE A 1019 9.15 7.22 24.15
N ILE A 1020 8.50 6.29 24.83
CA ILE A 1020 7.76 5.20 24.18
C ILE A 1020 6.51 5.74 23.46
N TYR A 1021 5.77 6.64 24.10
CA TYR A 1021 4.60 7.30 23.52
C TYR A 1021 4.95 8.02 22.21
N ASN A 1022 6.00 8.84 22.22
CA ASN A 1022 6.49 9.55 21.04
C ASN A 1022 7.01 8.59 19.96
N ALA A 1023 7.68 7.50 20.32
CA ALA A 1023 8.11 6.49 19.36
C ALA A 1023 6.92 5.78 18.68
N VAL A 1024 5.86 5.44 19.43
CA VAL A 1024 4.63 4.85 18.86
C VAL A 1024 3.92 5.85 17.94
N LEU A 1025 3.98 7.14 18.24
CA LEU A 1025 3.38 8.20 17.42
C LEU A 1025 4.31 8.79 16.35
N GLY A 1026 5.55 8.30 16.25
CA GLY A 1026 6.55 8.82 15.32
C GLY A 1026 6.05 8.78 13.88
N LYS A 1027 6.22 9.92 13.19
CA LYS A 1027 5.73 10.09 11.81
C LYS A 1027 6.86 10.46 10.86
N ILE A 1028 6.68 10.02 9.62
CA ILE A 1028 7.46 10.49 8.49
C ILE A 1028 6.93 11.88 8.16
N ASN A 1029 7.69 12.93 8.49
CA ASN A 1029 7.25 14.31 8.36
C ASN A 1029 6.78 14.68 6.96
N SER A 1030 7.39 14.06 5.95
CA SER A 1030 7.10 14.39 4.56
C SER A 1030 5.80 13.83 4.00
N ILE A 1031 5.26 12.79 4.64
CA ILE A 1031 4.03 12.13 4.17
C ILE A 1031 2.95 12.06 5.25
N ASN A 1032 3.24 12.60 6.44
CA ASN A 1032 2.39 12.57 7.64
C ASN A 1032 1.85 11.17 7.96
N SER A 1033 2.64 10.13 7.64
CA SER A 1033 2.30 8.73 7.90
C SER A 1033 3.11 8.22 9.09
N TYR A 1034 2.52 7.34 9.87
CA TYR A 1034 3.21 6.72 10.99
C TYR A 1034 4.36 5.82 10.53
N GLY A 1035 5.45 5.83 11.30
CA GLY A 1035 6.55 4.89 11.12
C GLY A 1035 6.15 3.46 11.47
N SER A 1036 6.91 2.51 10.92
CA SER A 1036 6.79 1.09 11.28
C SER A 1036 7.26 0.85 12.73
N LEU A 1037 6.60 -0.07 13.42
CA LEU A 1037 6.90 -0.43 14.81
C LEU A 1037 7.71 -1.73 14.94
N TYR A 1038 8.35 -2.17 13.85
CA TYR A 1038 9.02 -3.45 13.77
C TYR A 1038 10.08 -3.66 14.86
N TYR A 1039 10.84 -2.61 15.18
CA TYR A 1039 11.92 -2.71 16.16
C TYR A 1039 11.41 -2.65 17.61
N LEU A 1040 10.16 -2.27 17.87
CA LEU A 1040 9.65 -2.23 19.23
C LEU A 1040 9.59 -3.64 19.83
N VAL A 1041 9.41 -4.70 19.02
CA VAL A 1041 9.41 -6.11 19.46
C VAL A 1041 10.62 -6.42 20.33
N GLY A 1042 11.83 -6.11 19.84
CA GLY A 1042 13.09 -6.33 20.55
C GLY A 1042 13.58 -5.16 21.39
N ASN A 1043 13.46 -3.94 20.87
CA ASN A 1043 14.15 -2.78 21.44
C ASN A 1043 13.39 -2.17 22.62
N LEU A 1044 12.07 -2.34 22.73
CA LEU A 1044 11.34 -1.89 23.91
C LEU A 1044 11.72 -2.72 25.15
N PRO A 1045 11.70 -4.08 25.12
CA PRO A 1045 12.25 -4.88 26.23
C PRO A 1045 13.69 -4.52 26.58
N LYS A 1046 14.53 -4.23 25.58
CA LYS A 1046 15.92 -3.81 25.80
C LYS A 1046 16.02 -2.46 26.49
N LEU A 1047 15.20 -1.48 26.09
CA LEU A 1047 15.15 -0.16 26.70
C LEU A 1047 14.69 -0.26 28.17
N ILE A 1048 13.64 -1.04 28.45
CA ILE A 1048 13.17 -1.28 29.82
C ILE A 1048 14.24 -2.00 30.65
N ASN A 1049 14.95 -2.97 30.09
CA ASN A 1049 16.01 -3.66 30.82
C ASN A 1049 17.17 -2.70 31.21
N ASP A 1050 17.42 -1.67 30.39
CA ASP A 1050 18.53 -0.75 30.59
C ASP A 1050 18.18 0.44 31.50
N TYR A 1051 16.91 0.86 31.53
CA TYR A 1051 16.46 2.09 32.22
C TYR A 1051 15.18 1.95 33.07
N GLY A 1052 14.41 0.87 32.92
CA GLY A 1052 13.12 0.65 33.58
C GLY A 1052 13.17 -0.33 34.76
N SER A 1053 12.00 -0.84 35.15
CA SER A 1053 11.86 -1.79 36.27
C SER A 1053 11.92 -3.25 35.81
N GLU A 1054 12.23 -4.17 36.74
CA GLU A 1054 12.23 -5.61 36.46
C GLU A 1054 10.82 -6.20 36.36
N GLU A 1055 9.85 -5.64 37.08
CA GLU A 1055 8.44 -6.05 37.03
C GLU A 1055 7.87 -5.85 35.61
N ASP A 1056 8.19 -4.71 34.98
CA ASP A 1056 7.81 -4.42 33.60
C ASP A 1056 8.29 -5.53 32.64
N ILE A 1057 9.51 -6.04 32.80
CA ILE A 1057 10.06 -7.08 31.91
C ILE A 1057 9.26 -8.39 31.97
N HIS A 1058 8.78 -8.78 33.15
CA HIS A 1058 7.95 -9.97 33.28
C HIS A 1058 6.61 -9.83 32.56
N GLU A 1059 6.01 -8.64 32.58
CA GLU A 1059 4.79 -8.37 31.84
C GLU A 1059 5.05 -8.32 30.33
N LEU A 1060 6.10 -7.65 29.88
CA LEU A 1060 6.51 -7.63 28.47
C LEU A 1060 6.77 -9.05 27.94
N HIS A 1061 7.35 -9.94 28.74
CA HIS A 1061 7.55 -11.33 28.33
C HIS A 1061 6.23 -12.06 28.08
N LYS A 1062 5.22 -11.89 28.94
CA LYS A 1062 3.89 -12.48 28.72
C LYS A 1062 3.27 -11.98 27.41
N SER A 1063 3.39 -10.68 27.17
CA SER A 1063 2.93 -10.07 25.93
C SER A 1063 3.65 -10.60 24.70
N PHE A 1064 4.98 -10.74 24.79
CA PHE A 1064 5.81 -11.30 23.73
C PHE A 1064 5.42 -12.75 23.40
N GLU A 1065 5.21 -13.59 24.42
CA GLU A 1065 4.73 -14.96 24.23
C GLU A 1065 3.37 -15.00 23.52
N GLY A 1066 2.47 -14.06 23.85
CA GLY A 1066 1.20 -13.93 23.15
C GLY A 1066 1.32 -13.50 21.69
N PHE A 1067 2.32 -12.67 21.37
CA PHE A 1067 2.62 -12.27 20.00
C PHE A 1067 3.16 -13.44 19.17
N LEU A 1068 4.02 -14.28 19.76
CA LEU A 1068 4.52 -15.48 19.09
C LEU A 1068 3.39 -16.48 18.82
N GLU A 1069 2.51 -16.71 19.80
CA GLU A 1069 1.34 -17.57 19.65
C GLU A 1069 0.42 -17.09 18.52
N LEU A 1070 0.03 -15.81 18.52
CA LEU A 1070 -0.80 -15.22 17.46
C LEU A 1070 -0.18 -15.30 16.07
N SER A 1071 1.15 -15.14 16.01
CA SER A 1071 1.89 -15.19 14.75
C SER A 1071 2.18 -16.61 14.26
N LEU A 1072 1.78 -17.64 15.03
CA LEU A 1072 2.12 -19.06 14.82
C LEU A 1072 3.65 -19.32 14.81
N LEU A 1073 4.40 -18.50 15.55
CA LEU A 1073 5.85 -18.59 15.76
C LEU A 1073 6.20 -19.33 17.05
N LYS A 1074 5.23 -20.06 17.61
CA LYS A 1074 5.38 -20.92 18.77
C LYS A 1074 4.54 -22.18 18.54
N LYS A 1075 5.14 -23.35 18.75
CA LYS A 1075 4.50 -24.67 18.63
C LYS A 1075 4.38 -25.34 19.99
#